data_AF-A0A3B3HNV8-F1
#
_entry.id   AF-A0A3B3HNV8-F1
#
_cell.length_a   1.000
_cell.length_b   1.000
_cell.length_c   1.000
_cell.angle_alpha   90.00
_cell.angle_beta   90.00
_cell.angle_gamma   90.00
#
_symmetry.space_group_name_H-M   'P 1'
#
loop_
_entity.id
_entity.type
_entity.pdbx_description
1 polymer ?
#
loop_
_entity_poly.entity_id
_entity_poly.type
_entity_poly.pdbx_seq_one_letter_code
_entity_poly.pdbx_strand_id
1 'polypeptide(L)'
;MRCCVQIETYLSCVKAVDKFSFSCLIDPEKLLTWILSSPQDSGDYPLTLSGPQWKKFRINFCDFIAVLVRQCQYSIIYDEYMMDTVISLLTGLSDSQVRAFRHTSTLAAMKLMTALVNVALNLRINMDNTQRQYEAERNKVIAKRANDRLELLLQKRKELQENQDEIENMMNAIFKAVFVHRYRDAIAEIRAICIEEIGVWMKLYSDAFLNDSYLKYVGWTMHDKQGEVRLKCLTALQGLFYSRELGSRLELFTSRFKDRIVSMTLDKEYDVAVQAIKLLTFVLQSSDEVLTAEDCESVYHLVYSAHRPIAVSAGEFLFKKLFSHRGPSEEGLPRRGRQSLNGSLIKTTIFFFLESELHEHGAYLVDSLWDCASELLKDWETMISFLLDEPMLGEEALNDRQETALVEIMLCAIRQACEGHPPVGRGTGKRVLTAKERKMQLDDRTRITEIFAVALPLLLAKYCVDIDKVTNLLQIPKFFDLDIYTTGRLEKHLDALLRQIWEVVYKHTENEVLKACSTTYHYLCNEEFTIFNRVDIARSQLLDELLDKFKRLLEDFLQEGEELDEDDAYQVLSTLKKISAFHNAHDLSKWDLFTSIYRLLNTGLQNGDMPEQIVIHAMQCTHYIILWHLAKVSDGSSVKGDTVTLRKQMSAFCLMCQHFISSINTAVKEQAFTILCDLLLIFSHQIVSSGREQLECLIYSPDSSLQAELLNFILDHVFIDQDDDDNSTDGQQEDEASKIEALHKRRNLLAAYCKLIVYNVVEINTGADIFKQYTKYYNDYGDIIKETLSKTRQIDKIQYAKTLILSLQKLFNEMLSEFGFTLDRSSSAFCGIKELARRFSLTFGLDQLKTREAVAMLHKDGIEFAFKVRSPQGDGSPPLNLPFLDILCEFSSKLIQQDKKTVHMYLERFMTFQMALQREDCWLPLISYRNSLQGGGDDDTMSVISGISSRGSSAWSKKSKPTSASKRRLPEEENSCNSSDAVWMNREQSVSTPLMMHSPHLTSTVLRDPKKMRQEQSCTTAFIMPTEQHQQQPLHLQQAAIDYNTQVTWMLAQRQHAEARQHQERVNLHYAKIRNHMQQAIRRGPGLTEEDEEPIVEDVMMSSEAVHEGIDFDTMDIDLPASKNRRERTELKPDYFDPSSNMDDSVLNVSMF
;
A
#
# COMPACT_ATOMS: atom_id res chain seq x y z
N MET A 1 43.40 -20.10 -30.86
CA MET A 1 42.11 -20.62 -31.38
C MET A 1 40.98 -20.63 -30.34
N ARG A 2 41.14 -21.13 -29.10
CA ARG A 2 39.99 -21.19 -28.15
C ARG A 2 39.54 -19.83 -27.56
N CYS A 3 40.42 -18.83 -27.45
CA CYS A 3 40.03 -17.47 -27.02
C CYS A 3 39.13 -16.73 -28.02
N CYS A 4 39.17 -17.06 -29.31
CA CYS A 4 38.36 -16.38 -30.34
C CYS A 4 36.86 -16.63 -30.12
N VAL A 5 36.47 -17.85 -29.74
CA VAL A 5 35.07 -18.23 -29.45
C VAL A 5 34.53 -17.50 -28.21
N GLN A 6 35.40 -17.20 -27.23
CA GLN A 6 35.02 -16.49 -26.00
C GLN A 6 34.71 -15.01 -26.28
N ILE A 7 35.36 -14.39 -27.27
CA ILE A 7 35.08 -13.01 -27.66
C ILE A 7 33.91 -12.94 -28.65
N GLU A 8 33.71 -13.92 -29.54
CA GLU A 8 32.46 -14.02 -30.32
C GLU A 8 31.22 -14.13 -29.41
N THR A 9 31.34 -14.76 -28.24
CA THR A 9 30.26 -14.79 -27.24
C THR A 9 30.04 -13.41 -26.58
N TYR A 10 31.11 -12.65 -26.33
CA TYR A 10 31.04 -11.28 -25.80
C TYR A 10 30.46 -10.29 -26.83
N LEU A 11 30.77 -10.47 -28.12
CA LEU A 11 30.24 -9.66 -29.23
C LEU A 11 28.81 -10.05 -29.63
N SER A 12 28.42 -11.32 -29.44
CA SER A 12 27.02 -11.77 -29.58
C SER A 12 26.07 -11.06 -28.59
N CYS A 13 26.60 -10.50 -27.49
CA CYS A 13 25.85 -9.64 -26.58
C CYS A 13 25.47 -8.27 -27.18
N VAL A 14 25.99 -7.95 -28.38
CA VAL A 14 25.70 -6.72 -29.15
C VAL A 14 24.90 -7.03 -30.42
N LYS A 15 24.32 -8.25 -30.54
CA LYS A 15 23.42 -8.66 -31.65
C LYS A 15 24.05 -8.67 -33.07
N ALA A 16 25.37 -8.66 -33.20
CA ALA A 16 26.08 -8.76 -34.48
C ALA A 16 26.90 -10.06 -34.57
N VAL A 17 26.73 -10.82 -35.66
CA VAL A 17 27.24 -12.19 -35.83
C VAL A 17 28.19 -12.30 -37.05
N ASP A 18 29.06 -13.31 -37.00
CA ASP A 18 29.97 -13.85 -38.01
C ASP A 18 31.32 -13.14 -38.27
N LYS A 19 32.37 -13.81 -37.78
CA LYS A 19 33.80 -13.76 -38.17
C LYS A 19 34.53 -12.43 -37.92
N PHE A 20 35.25 -12.39 -36.80
CA PHE A 20 36.26 -11.37 -36.53
C PHE A 20 37.66 -11.97 -36.38
N SER A 21 38.68 -11.25 -36.85
CA SER A 21 40.08 -11.63 -36.64
C SER A 21 40.64 -10.94 -35.40
N PHE A 22 41.48 -11.65 -34.64
CA PHE A 22 42.03 -11.19 -33.35
C PHE A 22 42.81 -9.85 -33.45
N SER A 23 43.35 -9.53 -34.62
CA SER A 23 44.06 -8.27 -34.91
C SER A 23 43.19 -7.01 -34.86
N CYS A 24 41.86 -7.14 -34.94
CA CYS A 24 40.94 -6.00 -34.91
C CYS A 24 40.31 -5.75 -33.53
N LEU A 25 40.61 -6.60 -32.53
CA LEU A 25 40.15 -6.48 -31.14
C LEU A 25 41.11 -5.72 -30.22
N ILE A 26 42.37 -5.57 -30.66
CA ILE A 26 43.44 -4.88 -29.94
C ILE A 26 43.37 -3.35 -30.15
N ASP A 27 42.48 -2.91 -31.05
CA ASP A 27 42.32 -1.51 -31.46
C ASP A 27 40.92 -1.00 -31.07
N PRO A 28 40.80 -0.20 -29.99
CA PRO A 28 39.53 0.33 -29.52
C PRO A 28 38.79 1.17 -30.57
N GLU A 29 39.51 1.89 -31.44
CA GLU A 29 38.90 2.74 -32.46
C GLU A 29 38.25 1.91 -33.57
N LYS A 30 38.89 0.79 -33.97
CA LYS A 30 38.30 -0.13 -34.96
C LYS A 30 37.08 -0.85 -34.41
N LEU A 31 37.11 -1.25 -33.13
CA LEU A 31 35.97 -1.84 -32.45
C LEU A 31 34.80 -0.83 -32.37
N LEU A 32 35.07 0.41 -31.94
CA LEU A 32 34.08 1.48 -31.86
C LEU A 32 33.45 1.79 -33.24
N THR A 33 34.29 1.90 -34.28
CA THR A 33 33.85 2.17 -35.66
C THR A 33 32.92 1.07 -36.19
N TRP A 34 33.20 -0.20 -35.88
CA TRP A 34 32.38 -1.32 -36.31
C TRP A 34 31.02 -1.38 -35.58
N ILE A 35 30.98 -1.12 -34.28
CA ILE A 35 29.71 -1.03 -33.54
C ILE A 35 28.86 0.14 -34.03
N LEU A 36 29.45 1.32 -34.25
CA LEU A 36 28.75 2.47 -34.81
C LEU A 36 28.22 2.23 -36.24
N SER A 37 28.71 1.20 -36.94
CA SER A 37 28.22 0.77 -38.25
C SER A 37 27.13 -0.31 -38.21
N SER A 38 26.83 -0.88 -37.03
CA SER A 38 25.80 -1.90 -36.86
C SER A 38 24.45 -1.25 -36.46
N PRO A 39 23.36 -1.47 -37.23
CA PRO A 39 22.06 -0.90 -36.87
C PRO A 39 21.52 -1.54 -35.59
N GLN A 40 21.31 -0.72 -34.56
CA GLN A 40 20.58 -1.12 -33.36
C GLN A 40 19.11 -0.76 -33.52
N ASP A 41 18.22 -1.76 -33.40
CA ASP A 41 16.76 -1.56 -33.50
C ASP A 41 16.18 -0.75 -32.32
N SER A 42 16.85 -0.77 -31.16
CA SER A 42 16.55 0.01 -29.95
C SER A 42 17.82 0.26 -29.14
N GLY A 43 17.75 1.14 -28.12
CA GLY A 43 18.88 1.41 -27.21
C GLY A 43 19.16 0.31 -26.16
N ASP A 44 18.49 -0.84 -26.25
CA ASP A 44 18.59 -1.92 -25.26
C ASP A 44 19.84 -2.79 -25.42
N TYR A 45 20.31 -3.34 -24.30
CA TYR A 45 21.40 -4.31 -24.27
C TYR A 45 21.15 -5.37 -23.17
N PRO A 46 21.81 -6.55 -23.21
CA PRO A 46 21.46 -7.71 -22.39
C PRO A 46 21.38 -7.53 -20.86
N LEU A 47 21.92 -6.43 -20.31
CA LEU A 47 21.86 -6.12 -18.88
C LEU A 47 20.67 -5.22 -18.49
N THR A 48 20.05 -4.50 -19.43
CA THR A 48 18.83 -3.70 -19.19
C THR A 48 17.55 -4.44 -19.57
N LEU A 49 17.65 -5.47 -20.41
CA LEU A 49 16.48 -6.24 -20.84
C LEU A 49 15.81 -6.97 -19.67
N SER A 50 14.48 -6.81 -19.58
CA SER A 50 13.67 -7.41 -18.52
C SER A 50 13.29 -8.87 -18.81
N GLY A 51 13.14 -9.66 -17.74
CA GLY A 51 12.59 -11.02 -17.77
C GLY A 51 13.54 -12.11 -17.24
N PRO A 52 13.02 -13.34 -16.98
CA PRO A 52 13.81 -14.41 -16.35
C PRO A 52 15.03 -14.84 -17.17
N GLN A 53 14.93 -14.76 -18.49
CA GLN A 53 15.99 -15.15 -19.43
C GLN A 53 17.22 -14.26 -19.27
N TRP A 54 17.03 -12.94 -19.21
CA TRP A 54 18.08 -11.94 -19.08
C TRP A 54 18.65 -11.87 -17.66
N LYS A 55 17.81 -12.09 -16.63
CA LYS A 55 18.29 -12.34 -15.25
C LYS A 55 19.23 -13.55 -15.20
N LYS A 56 18.88 -14.67 -15.86
CA LYS A 56 19.73 -15.86 -15.97
C LYS A 56 21.01 -15.59 -16.77
N PHE A 57 20.93 -14.82 -17.86
CA PHE A 57 22.10 -14.39 -18.62
C PHE A 57 23.09 -13.60 -17.74
N ARG A 58 22.61 -12.59 -16.98
CA ARG A 58 23.45 -11.80 -16.06
C ARG A 58 24.18 -12.67 -15.02
N ILE A 59 23.49 -13.65 -14.44
CA ILE A 59 24.08 -14.63 -13.50
C ILE A 59 25.16 -15.46 -14.22
N ASN A 60 24.80 -16.11 -15.34
CA ASN A 60 25.74 -16.94 -16.12
C ASN A 60 26.99 -16.18 -16.56
N PHE A 61 26.84 -14.90 -16.94
CA PHE A 61 27.94 -14.02 -17.35
C PHE A 61 28.91 -13.74 -16.19
N CYS A 62 28.39 -13.45 -15.00
CA CYS A 62 29.19 -13.26 -13.80
C CYS A 62 29.91 -14.56 -13.38
N ASP A 63 29.20 -15.68 -13.39
CA ASP A 63 29.73 -16.99 -13.02
C ASP A 63 30.81 -17.47 -14.01
N PHE A 64 30.64 -17.22 -15.31
CA PHE A 64 31.65 -17.56 -16.32
C PHE A 64 32.99 -16.89 -16.03
N ILE A 65 33.00 -15.59 -15.70
CA ILE A 65 34.21 -14.84 -15.38
C ILE A 65 34.87 -15.41 -14.12
N ALA A 66 34.09 -15.62 -13.06
CA ALA A 66 34.61 -16.17 -11.81
C ALA A 66 35.18 -17.59 -11.96
N VAL A 67 34.54 -18.44 -12.77
CA VAL A 67 35.01 -19.80 -13.06
C VAL A 67 36.26 -19.78 -13.95
N LEU A 68 36.31 -18.92 -14.98
CA LEU A 68 37.46 -18.80 -15.88
C LEU A 68 38.76 -18.51 -15.10
N VAL A 69 38.74 -17.48 -14.26
CA VAL A 69 39.89 -17.09 -13.42
C VAL A 69 40.26 -18.22 -12.45
N ARG A 70 39.27 -18.85 -11.81
CA ARG A 70 39.49 -19.97 -10.88
C ARG A 70 40.13 -21.19 -11.55
N GLN A 71 39.81 -21.49 -12.81
CA GLN A 71 40.46 -22.58 -13.55
C GLN A 71 41.89 -22.21 -14.02
N CYS A 72 42.17 -20.92 -14.22
CA CYS A 72 43.50 -20.45 -14.64
C CYS A 72 44.48 -20.22 -13.48
N GLN A 73 44.00 -20.17 -12.22
CA GLN A 73 44.72 -19.65 -11.04
C GLN A 73 46.08 -20.29 -10.68
N TYR A 74 46.42 -21.43 -11.28
CA TYR A 74 47.64 -22.20 -11.00
C TYR A 74 48.66 -22.23 -12.16
N SER A 75 48.36 -21.58 -13.30
CA SER A 75 49.26 -21.54 -14.45
C SER A 75 48.98 -20.35 -15.36
N ILE A 76 47.92 -20.44 -16.19
CA ILE A 76 47.59 -19.47 -17.24
C ILE A 76 47.42 -18.03 -16.71
N ILE A 77 47.03 -17.85 -15.45
CA ILE A 77 46.87 -16.51 -14.87
C ILE A 77 48.20 -15.73 -14.75
N TYR A 78 49.35 -16.42 -14.77
CA TYR A 78 50.70 -15.84 -14.67
C TYR A 78 51.47 -15.93 -16.01
N ASP A 79 50.76 -16.01 -17.15
CA ASP A 79 51.38 -16.14 -18.48
C ASP A 79 51.79 -14.81 -19.14
N GLU A 80 51.69 -13.69 -18.41
CA GLU A 80 51.95 -12.31 -18.86
C GLU A 80 51.20 -11.93 -20.16
N TYR A 81 50.08 -12.61 -20.46
CA TYR A 81 49.37 -12.42 -21.73
C TYR A 81 47.85 -12.43 -21.63
N MET A 82 47.26 -13.49 -21.05
CA MET A 82 45.79 -13.67 -21.05
C MET A 82 45.12 -12.57 -20.22
N MET A 83 45.62 -12.34 -19.01
CA MET A 83 45.01 -11.40 -18.07
C MET A 83 45.22 -9.95 -18.50
N ASP A 84 46.42 -9.58 -18.92
CA ASP A 84 46.73 -8.24 -19.46
C ASP A 84 45.84 -7.88 -20.65
N THR A 85 45.66 -8.82 -21.59
CA THR A 85 44.76 -8.62 -22.73
C THR A 85 43.32 -8.35 -22.27
N VAL A 86 42.81 -9.12 -21.28
CA VAL A 86 41.45 -8.97 -20.76
C VAL A 86 41.30 -7.67 -19.94
N ILE A 87 42.24 -7.35 -19.07
CA ILE A 87 42.21 -6.14 -18.23
C ILE A 87 42.32 -4.88 -19.10
N SER A 88 43.20 -4.88 -20.11
CA SER A 88 43.34 -3.78 -21.06
C SER A 88 42.04 -3.54 -21.84
N LEU A 89 41.44 -4.59 -22.41
CA LEU A 89 40.17 -4.52 -23.13
C LEU A 89 39.02 -4.02 -22.24
N LEU A 90 38.87 -4.58 -21.04
CA LEU A 90 37.81 -4.16 -20.11
C LEU A 90 38.00 -2.72 -19.64
N THR A 91 39.25 -2.29 -19.40
CA THR A 91 39.57 -0.91 -19.04
C THR A 91 39.14 0.06 -20.15
N GLY A 92 39.55 -0.18 -21.40
CA GLY A 92 39.16 0.66 -22.53
C GLY A 92 37.65 0.71 -22.78
N LEU A 93 36.95 -0.43 -22.65
CA LEU A 93 35.49 -0.47 -22.75
C LEU A 93 34.79 0.27 -21.58
N SER A 94 35.41 0.31 -20.39
CA SER A 94 34.85 0.99 -19.21
C SER A 94 35.00 2.51 -19.23
N ASP A 95 35.81 3.06 -20.13
CA ASP A 95 35.90 4.50 -20.38
C ASP A 95 35.05 4.96 -21.58
N SER A 96 34.40 4.02 -22.28
CA SER A 96 33.53 4.33 -23.41
C SER A 96 32.34 5.19 -22.99
N GLN A 97 32.01 6.21 -23.79
CA GLN A 97 30.78 7.00 -23.61
C GLN A 97 29.51 6.15 -23.85
N VAL A 98 29.62 5.06 -24.63
CA VAL A 98 28.50 4.13 -24.90
C VAL A 98 28.14 3.36 -23.62
N ARG A 99 26.95 3.64 -23.07
CA ARG A 99 26.46 3.03 -21.81
C ARG A 99 26.53 1.50 -21.83
N ALA A 100 26.18 0.85 -22.94
CA ALA A 100 26.18 -0.61 -23.06
C ALA A 100 27.58 -1.23 -22.79
N PHE A 101 28.64 -0.67 -23.37
CA PHE A 101 30.01 -1.12 -23.11
C PHE A 101 30.45 -0.76 -21.72
N ARG A 102 30.23 0.48 -21.29
CA ARG A 102 30.67 0.93 -19.97
C ARG A 102 30.05 0.12 -18.83
N HIS A 103 28.75 -0.17 -18.91
CA HIS A 103 28.06 -1.01 -17.94
C HIS A 103 28.56 -2.47 -17.99
N THR A 104 28.59 -3.09 -19.17
CA THR A 104 28.95 -4.52 -19.31
C THR A 104 30.41 -4.79 -18.95
N SER A 105 31.33 -3.90 -19.35
CA SER A 105 32.75 -4.01 -19.02
C SER A 105 33.03 -3.72 -17.55
N THR A 106 32.34 -2.75 -16.92
CA THR A 106 32.46 -2.52 -15.47
C THR A 106 31.98 -3.74 -14.69
N LEU A 107 30.82 -4.31 -15.03
CA LEU A 107 30.34 -5.54 -14.39
C LEU A 107 31.36 -6.69 -14.54
N ALA A 108 31.92 -6.86 -15.74
CA ALA A 108 32.94 -7.87 -15.99
C ALA A 108 34.22 -7.63 -15.18
N ALA A 109 34.72 -6.39 -15.14
CA ALA A 109 35.91 -5.99 -14.42
C ALA A 109 35.75 -6.15 -12.89
N MET A 110 34.59 -5.81 -12.32
CA MET A 110 34.35 -6.01 -10.90
C MET A 110 34.25 -7.50 -10.53
N LYS A 111 33.63 -8.33 -11.37
CA LYS A 111 33.61 -9.80 -11.17
C LYS A 111 34.99 -10.44 -11.37
N LEU A 112 35.79 -9.93 -12.29
CA LEU A 112 37.20 -10.30 -12.48
C LEU A 112 38.04 -9.98 -11.23
N MET A 113 37.89 -8.76 -10.69
CA MET A 113 38.51 -8.35 -9.43
C MET A 113 38.10 -9.27 -8.27
N THR A 114 36.79 -9.54 -8.09
CA THR A 114 36.29 -10.48 -7.07
C THR A 114 36.92 -11.88 -7.20
N ALA A 115 37.16 -12.35 -8.43
CA ALA A 115 37.84 -13.61 -8.66
C ALA A 115 39.34 -13.57 -8.33
N LEU A 116 40.03 -12.46 -8.63
CA LEU A 116 41.44 -12.25 -8.24
C LEU A 116 41.61 -12.17 -6.71
N VAL A 117 40.70 -11.52 -5.98
CA VAL A 117 40.70 -11.49 -4.51
C VAL A 117 40.62 -12.91 -3.92
N ASN A 118 39.85 -13.83 -4.54
CA ASN A 118 39.84 -15.25 -4.15
C ASN A 118 41.20 -15.93 -4.40
N VAL A 119 41.88 -15.62 -5.51
CA VAL A 119 43.20 -16.20 -5.82
C VAL A 119 44.26 -15.68 -4.84
N ALA A 120 44.28 -14.37 -4.54
CA ALA A 120 45.15 -13.77 -3.54
C ALA A 120 44.96 -14.40 -2.15
N LEU A 121 43.70 -14.60 -1.72
CA LEU A 121 43.41 -15.29 -0.46
C LEU A 121 43.94 -16.75 -0.46
N ASN A 122 43.75 -17.49 -1.56
CA ASN A 122 44.26 -18.86 -1.71
C ASN A 122 45.80 -18.90 -1.70
N LEU A 123 46.47 -17.96 -2.36
CA LEU A 123 47.92 -17.80 -2.34
C LEU A 123 48.41 -17.52 -0.92
N ARG A 124 47.79 -16.57 -0.21
CA ARG A 124 48.14 -16.26 1.18
C ARG A 124 48.04 -17.47 2.10
N ILE A 125 46.93 -18.22 2.02
CA ILE A 125 46.75 -19.46 2.79
C ILE A 125 47.85 -20.50 2.45
N ASN A 126 48.23 -20.60 1.18
CA ASN A 126 49.32 -21.48 0.74
C ASN A 126 50.71 -21.02 1.20
N MET A 127 50.96 -19.71 1.26
CA MET A 127 52.18 -19.13 1.83
C MET A 127 52.28 -19.44 3.32
N ASP A 128 51.22 -19.21 4.09
CA ASP A 128 51.19 -19.49 5.53
C ASP A 128 51.35 -20.99 5.83
N ASN A 129 50.75 -21.86 5.00
CA ASN A 129 50.96 -23.31 5.07
C ASN A 129 52.42 -23.70 4.75
N THR A 130 53.03 -23.10 3.73
CA THR A 130 54.42 -23.35 3.33
C THR A 130 55.41 -22.84 4.37
N GLN A 131 55.15 -21.67 4.97
CA GLN A 131 55.92 -21.09 6.07
C GLN A 131 55.88 -22.00 7.31
N ARG A 132 54.70 -22.51 7.71
CA ARG A 132 54.58 -23.49 8.80
C ARG A 132 55.32 -24.80 8.51
N GLN A 133 55.32 -25.28 7.27
CA GLN A 133 56.10 -26.46 6.86
C GLN A 133 57.62 -26.21 6.93
N TYR A 134 58.07 -25.03 6.48
CA TYR A 134 59.46 -24.60 6.56
C TYR A 134 59.95 -24.52 8.01
N GLU A 135 59.18 -23.89 8.89
CA GLU A 135 59.47 -23.82 10.33
C GLU A 135 59.50 -25.20 10.99
N ALA A 136 58.53 -26.07 10.68
CA ALA A 136 58.49 -27.42 11.22
C ALA A 136 59.69 -28.28 10.78
N GLU A 137 60.18 -28.12 9.55
CA GLU A 137 61.40 -28.80 9.08
C GLU A 137 62.67 -28.16 9.68
N ARG A 138 62.70 -26.83 9.83
CA ARG A 138 63.83 -26.08 10.40
C ARG A 138 64.03 -26.41 11.88
N ASN A 139 62.94 -26.56 12.63
CA ASN A 139 62.95 -26.83 14.06
C ASN A 139 63.30 -28.29 14.41
N LYS A 140 63.50 -29.17 13.42
CA LYS A 140 64.06 -30.50 13.68
C LYS A 140 65.51 -30.41 14.16
N VAL A 141 65.88 -31.35 15.03
CA VAL A 141 67.26 -31.62 15.44
C VAL A 141 68.13 -31.82 14.19
N ILE A 142 69.33 -31.23 14.18
CA ILE A 142 70.20 -31.11 13.00
C ILE A 142 70.40 -32.45 12.27
N ALA A 143 70.59 -33.56 13.00
CA ALA A 143 70.77 -34.90 12.43
C ALA A 143 69.51 -35.50 11.75
N LYS A 144 68.33 -34.86 11.86
CA LYS A 144 67.06 -35.27 11.24
C LYS A 144 66.45 -34.19 10.34
N ARG A 145 67.19 -33.10 10.07
CA ARG A 145 66.78 -31.98 9.23
C ARG A 145 67.15 -32.28 7.77
N ALA A 146 66.18 -32.24 6.86
CA ALA A 146 66.45 -32.34 5.44
C ALA A 146 66.72 -30.93 4.86
N ASN A 147 67.99 -30.59 4.61
CA ASN A 147 68.36 -29.26 4.11
C ASN A 147 67.82 -29.01 2.69
N ASP A 148 67.89 -29.98 1.79
CA ASP A 148 67.34 -29.89 0.43
C ASP A 148 65.82 -29.61 0.45
N ARG A 149 65.11 -30.13 1.46
CA ARG A 149 63.69 -29.85 1.67
C ARG A 149 63.45 -28.43 2.18
N LEU A 150 64.35 -27.88 3.00
CA LEU A 150 64.28 -26.48 3.43
C LEU A 150 64.51 -25.52 2.26
N GLU A 151 65.47 -25.83 1.40
CA GLU A 151 65.75 -25.06 0.19
C GLU A 151 64.55 -25.10 -0.78
N LEU A 152 63.98 -26.29 -1.04
CA LEU A 152 62.75 -26.43 -1.83
C LEU A 152 61.56 -25.65 -1.24
N LEU A 153 61.39 -25.65 0.08
CA LEU A 153 60.32 -24.88 0.75
C LEU A 153 60.56 -23.37 0.70
N LEU A 154 61.82 -22.90 0.75
CA LEU A 154 62.17 -21.49 0.55
C LEU A 154 61.92 -21.05 -0.89
N GLN A 155 62.34 -21.85 -1.87
CA GLN A 155 62.13 -21.60 -3.28
C GLN A 155 60.63 -21.54 -3.60
N LYS A 156 59.84 -22.53 -3.15
CA LYS A 156 58.38 -22.52 -3.28
C LYS A 156 57.71 -21.31 -2.60
N ARG A 157 58.24 -20.87 -1.45
CA ARG A 157 57.73 -19.65 -0.78
C ARG A 157 58.03 -18.39 -1.59
N LYS A 158 59.19 -18.32 -2.27
CA LYS A 158 59.55 -17.23 -3.19
C LYS A 158 58.62 -17.20 -4.40
N GLU A 159 58.40 -18.34 -5.05
CA GLU A 159 57.45 -18.48 -6.16
C GLU A 159 56.02 -18.07 -5.76
N LEU A 160 55.56 -18.44 -4.57
CA LEU A 160 54.25 -18.01 -4.05
C LEU A 160 54.18 -16.50 -3.75
N GLN A 161 55.28 -15.86 -3.37
CA GLN A 161 55.36 -14.41 -3.20
C GLN A 161 55.34 -13.69 -4.55
N GLU A 162 56.12 -14.16 -5.53
CA GLU A 162 56.16 -13.59 -6.88
C GLU A 162 54.76 -13.68 -7.54
N ASN A 163 54.07 -14.81 -7.38
CA ASN A 163 52.68 -14.95 -7.79
C ASN A 163 51.73 -14.01 -7.04
N GLN A 164 51.92 -13.79 -5.73
CA GLN A 164 51.08 -12.89 -4.92
C GLN A 164 51.23 -11.44 -5.40
N ASP A 165 52.46 -10.99 -5.61
CA ASP A 165 52.79 -9.65 -6.10
C ASP A 165 52.12 -9.41 -7.47
N GLU A 166 52.09 -10.43 -8.34
CA GLU A 166 51.47 -10.34 -9.67
C GLU A 166 49.93 -10.32 -9.63
N ILE A 167 49.29 -11.09 -8.74
CA ILE A 167 47.84 -10.94 -8.50
C ILE A 167 47.54 -9.53 -7.94
N GLU A 168 48.38 -9.00 -7.05
CA GLU A 168 48.22 -7.65 -6.50
C GLU A 168 48.41 -6.55 -7.56
N ASN A 169 49.32 -6.73 -8.54
CA ASN A 169 49.47 -5.83 -9.69
C ASN A 169 48.18 -5.78 -10.52
N MET A 170 47.64 -6.93 -10.92
CA MET A 170 46.38 -7.03 -11.67
C MET A 170 45.18 -6.43 -10.90
N MET A 171 45.09 -6.70 -9.59
CA MET A 171 44.05 -6.10 -8.73
C MET A 171 44.17 -4.57 -8.67
N ASN A 172 45.39 -4.05 -8.49
CA ASN A 172 45.65 -2.61 -8.48
C ASN A 172 45.33 -1.94 -9.82
N ALA A 173 45.61 -2.61 -10.94
CA ALA A 173 45.28 -2.10 -12.28
C ALA A 173 43.77 -1.92 -12.45
N ILE A 174 42.97 -2.96 -12.17
CA ILE A 174 41.50 -2.89 -12.24
C ILE A 174 40.95 -1.84 -11.26
N PHE A 175 41.48 -1.79 -10.04
CA PHE A 175 41.00 -0.85 -9.02
C PHE A 175 41.23 0.61 -9.43
N LYS A 176 42.46 0.95 -9.84
CA LYS A 176 42.82 2.33 -10.23
C LYS A 176 42.17 2.74 -11.54
N ALA A 177 42.17 1.87 -12.56
CA ALA A 177 41.72 2.24 -13.89
C ALA A 177 40.19 2.15 -14.08
N VAL A 178 39.53 1.20 -13.40
CA VAL A 178 38.07 0.99 -13.52
C VAL A 178 37.32 1.47 -12.28
N PHE A 179 37.57 0.87 -11.10
CA PHE A 179 36.73 1.12 -9.91
C PHE A 179 36.72 2.60 -9.51
N VAL A 180 37.89 3.24 -9.39
CA VAL A 180 38.04 4.65 -8.96
C VAL A 180 37.35 5.65 -9.90
N HIS A 181 37.06 5.27 -11.14
CA HIS A 181 36.31 6.10 -12.09
C HIS A 181 34.82 5.72 -12.15
N ARG A 182 34.48 4.43 -12.03
CA ARG A 182 33.11 3.92 -12.25
C ARG A 182 32.23 3.88 -10.98
N TYR A 183 32.80 3.88 -9.77
CA TYR A 183 31.99 4.03 -8.54
C TYR A 183 31.21 5.37 -8.49
N ARG A 184 31.63 6.35 -9.30
CA ARG A 184 31.06 7.69 -9.47
C ARG A 184 30.61 7.96 -10.91
N ASP A 185 30.20 6.92 -11.64
CA ASP A 185 29.58 7.07 -12.97
C ASP A 185 28.31 7.93 -12.91
N ALA A 186 27.92 8.56 -14.01
CA ALA A 186 26.61 9.21 -14.11
C ALA A 186 25.45 8.19 -13.95
N ILE A 187 25.64 6.96 -14.43
CA ILE A 187 24.64 5.89 -14.38
C ILE A 187 24.65 5.18 -13.02
N ALA A 188 23.51 5.20 -12.33
CA ALA A 188 23.37 4.67 -10.97
C ALA A 188 23.60 3.15 -10.86
N GLU A 189 23.06 2.35 -11.78
CA GLU A 189 23.34 0.90 -11.90
C GLU A 189 24.85 0.57 -11.87
N ILE A 190 25.67 1.39 -12.53
CA ILE A 190 27.13 1.20 -12.61
C ILE A 190 27.78 1.50 -11.26
N ARG A 191 27.36 2.58 -10.59
CA ARG A 191 27.81 2.91 -9.21
C ARG A 191 27.43 1.79 -8.23
N ALA A 192 26.18 1.30 -8.32
CA ALA A 192 25.67 0.21 -7.50
C ALA A 192 26.48 -1.08 -7.65
N ILE A 193 26.87 -1.45 -8.88
CA ILE A 193 27.74 -2.60 -9.16
C ILE A 193 29.12 -2.46 -8.48
N CYS A 194 29.75 -1.28 -8.56
CA CYS A 194 31.03 -1.04 -7.90
C CYS A 194 30.91 -1.17 -6.38
N ILE A 195 29.88 -0.58 -5.77
CA ILE A 195 29.66 -0.60 -4.32
C ILE A 195 29.31 -2.01 -3.80
N GLU A 196 28.55 -2.79 -4.57
CA GLU A 196 28.25 -4.19 -4.25
C GLU A 196 29.53 -5.03 -4.18
N GLU A 197 30.41 -4.92 -5.18
CA GLU A 197 31.60 -5.77 -5.27
C GLU A 197 32.71 -5.36 -4.29
N ILE A 198 32.93 -4.07 -4.01
CA ILE A 198 33.87 -3.66 -2.93
C ILE A 198 33.42 -4.16 -1.55
N GLY A 199 32.10 -4.23 -1.30
CA GLY A 199 31.54 -4.89 -0.12
C GLY A 199 31.89 -6.38 -0.05
N VAL A 200 31.83 -7.08 -1.19
CA VAL A 200 32.26 -8.48 -1.30
C VAL A 200 33.76 -8.65 -1.02
N TRP A 201 34.63 -7.78 -1.56
CA TRP A 201 36.08 -7.87 -1.33
C TRP A 201 36.44 -7.69 0.16
N MET A 202 35.87 -6.67 0.81
CA MET A 202 36.07 -6.42 2.25
C MET A 202 35.58 -7.58 3.13
N LYS A 203 34.49 -8.25 2.73
CA LYS A 203 33.96 -9.42 3.44
C LYS A 203 34.77 -10.69 3.22
N LEU A 204 35.28 -10.88 2.00
CA LEU A 204 35.98 -12.09 1.58
C LEU A 204 37.43 -12.13 2.07
N TYR A 205 38.15 -11.01 1.97
CA TYR A 205 39.56 -10.90 2.36
C TYR A 205 39.77 -9.64 3.21
N SER A 206 39.16 -9.64 4.39
CA SER A 206 39.16 -8.53 5.35
C SER A 206 40.55 -8.05 5.76
N ASP A 207 41.54 -8.94 5.85
CA ASP A 207 42.90 -8.55 6.24
C ASP A 207 43.58 -7.63 5.22
N ALA A 208 43.24 -7.75 3.93
CA ALA A 208 43.74 -6.86 2.88
C ALA A 208 42.79 -5.67 2.61
N PHE A 209 41.47 -5.89 2.61
CA PHE A 209 40.50 -4.91 2.13
C PHE A 209 39.71 -4.17 3.22
N LEU A 210 39.54 -4.72 4.44
CA LEU A 210 38.77 -4.06 5.50
C LEU A 210 39.61 -3.00 6.23
N ASN A 211 39.73 -1.84 5.59
CA ASN A 211 40.40 -0.65 6.11
C ASN A 211 39.84 0.64 5.45
N ASP A 212 40.19 1.79 6.02
CA ASP A 212 39.66 3.11 5.62
C ASP A 212 39.92 3.46 4.14
N SER A 213 40.98 2.93 3.54
CA SER A 213 41.30 3.21 2.13
C SER A 213 40.24 2.68 1.16
N TYR A 214 39.50 1.63 1.57
CA TYR A 214 38.38 1.05 0.84
C TYR A 214 37.01 1.46 1.43
N LEU A 215 36.87 1.49 2.76
CA LEU A 215 35.62 1.84 3.43
C LEU A 215 35.12 3.25 3.09
N LYS A 216 36.03 4.22 2.86
CA LYS A 216 35.66 5.59 2.49
C LYS A 216 34.76 5.68 1.26
N TYR A 217 34.90 4.77 0.29
CA TYR A 217 34.06 4.77 -0.91
C TYR A 217 32.60 4.43 -0.57
N VAL A 218 32.37 3.50 0.36
CA VAL A 218 31.03 3.19 0.88
C VAL A 218 30.51 4.37 1.73
N GLY A 219 31.36 4.94 2.59
CA GLY A 219 31.05 6.10 3.42
C GLY A 219 30.54 7.31 2.61
N TRP A 220 31.26 7.70 1.57
CA TRP A 220 30.83 8.76 0.66
C TRP A 220 29.55 8.39 -0.10
N THR A 221 29.47 7.17 -0.61
CA THR A 221 28.38 6.74 -1.50
C THR A 221 27.04 6.49 -0.76
N MET A 222 27.03 6.43 0.58
CA MET A 222 25.78 6.56 1.37
C MET A 222 25.04 7.90 1.18
N HIS A 223 25.69 8.90 0.57
CA HIS A 223 25.11 10.21 0.24
C HIS A 223 24.62 10.30 -1.22
N ASP A 224 24.62 9.20 -1.97
CA ASP A 224 24.13 9.15 -3.35
C ASP A 224 22.65 9.58 -3.45
N LYS A 225 22.29 10.23 -4.56
CA LYS A 225 20.92 10.69 -4.81
C LYS A 225 19.96 9.55 -5.15
N GLN A 226 20.45 8.42 -5.66
CA GLN A 226 19.65 7.26 -6.07
C GLN A 226 19.66 6.18 -4.99
N GLY A 227 18.50 5.72 -4.53
CA GLY A 227 18.43 4.79 -3.40
C GLY A 227 18.87 3.37 -3.72
N GLU A 228 18.83 2.93 -4.98
CA GLU A 228 19.46 1.64 -5.37
C GLU A 228 20.95 1.60 -4.99
N VAL A 229 21.65 2.74 -5.08
CA VAL A 229 23.06 2.88 -4.74
C VAL A 229 23.24 2.90 -3.22
N ARG A 230 22.41 3.70 -2.51
CA ARG A 230 22.38 3.74 -1.04
C ARG A 230 22.07 2.36 -0.42
N LEU A 231 21.19 1.59 -1.04
CA LEU A 231 20.83 0.22 -0.67
C LEU A 231 22.03 -0.73 -0.77
N LYS A 232 22.87 -0.60 -1.82
CA LYS A 232 24.12 -1.36 -1.94
C LYS A 232 25.14 -0.97 -0.87
N CYS A 233 25.23 0.30 -0.47
CA CYS A 233 26.09 0.71 0.64
C CYS A 233 25.68 0.02 1.95
N LEU A 234 24.40 0.06 2.31
CA LEU A 234 23.90 -0.51 3.56
C LEU A 234 24.04 -2.03 3.58
N THR A 235 23.67 -2.71 2.48
CA THR A 235 23.78 -4.19 2.39
C THR A 235 25.23 -4.67 2.38
N ALA A 236 26.17 -3.90 1.80
CA ALA A 236 27.61 -4.15 1.94
C ALA A 236 28.06 -4.06 3.41
N LEU A 237 27.67 -3.01 4.15
CA LEU A 237 28.02 -2.84 5.56
C LEU A 237 27.42 -3.93 6.45
N GLN A 238 26.14 -4.28 6.29
CA GLN A 238 25.50 -5.39 6.99
C GLN A 238 26.29 -6.71 6.81
N GLY A 239 26.80 -6.92 5.59
CA GLY A 239 27.63 -8.08 5.26
C GLY A 239 28.90 -8.21 6.10
N LEU A 240 29.41 -7.09 6.64
CA LEU A 240 30.60 -7.01 7.49
C LEU A 240 30.23 -7.14 8.98
N PHE A 241 29.23 -6.39 9.47
CA PHE A 241 28.78 -6.46 10.88
C PHE A 241 28.21 -7.81 11.30
N TYR A 242 27.77 -8.65 10.35
CA TYR A 242 27.32 -10.02 10.66
C TYR A 242 28.41 -10.86 11.36
N SER A 243 29.69 -10.53 11.20
CA SER A 243 30.79 -11.14 11.98
C SER A 243 31.26 -10.20 13.09
N ARG A 244 31.14 -10.64 14.35
CA ARG A 244 31.64 -9.91 15.53
C ARG A 244 33.13 -9.56 15.44
N GLU A 245 33.93 -10.40 14.80
CA GLU A 245 35.39 -10.16 14.63
C GLU A 245 35.70 -9.09 13.57
N LEU A 246 34.76 -8.83 12.65
CA LEU A 246 34.87 -7.73 11.68
C LEU A 246 34.21 -6.44 12.19
N GLY A 247 33.15 -6.56 13.01
CA GLY A 247 32.43 -5.44 13.61
C GLY A 247 33.33 -4.51 14.44
N SER A 248 34.24 -5.05 15.25
CA SER A 248 35.18 -4.22 16.03
C SER A 248 36.18 -3.45 15.15
N ARG A 249 36.52 -3.95 13.97
CA ARG A 249 37.34 -3.22 12.97
C ARG A 249 36.58 -2.08 12.29
N LEU A 250 35.27 -1.96 12.49
CA LEU A 250 34.42 -0.91 11.92
C LEU A 250 34.10 0.22 12.91
N GLU A 251 34.55 0.17 14.16
CA GLU A 251 34.19 1.17 15.19
C GLU A 251 34.46 2.62 14.74
N LEU A 252 35.66 2.91 14.21
CA LEU A 252 36.03 4.24 13.70
C LEU A 252 35.14 4.70 12.52
N PHE A 253 34.88 3.81 11.56
CA PHE A 253 33.99 4.09 10.44
C PHE A 253 32.56 4.35 10.93
N THR A 254 32.09 3.53 11.87
CA THR A 254 30.73 3.62 12.42
C THR A 254 30.57 4.93 13.17
N SER A 255 31.49 5.26 14.08
CA SER A 255 31.51 6.54 14.80
C SER A 255 31.43 7.74 13.85
N ARG A 256 32.19 7.71 12.74
CA ARG A 256 32.20 8.79 11.75
C ARG A 256 30.92 8.91 10.91
N PHE A 257 30.23 7.81 10.62
CA PHE A 257 29.07 7.79 9.71
C PHE A 257 27.74 7.43 10.40
N LYS A 258 27.71 7.28 11.72
CA LYS A 258 26.55 6.93 12.55
C LYS A 258 25.35 7.81 12.24
N ASP A 259 25.51 9.13 12.36
CA ASP A 259 24.43 10.10 12.13
C ASP A 259 23.83 9.99 10.72
N ARG A 260 24.67 9.68 9.72
CA ARG A 260 24.18 9.42 8.36
C ARG A 260 23.34 8.15 8.30
N ILE A 261 23.79 7.06 8.91
CA ILE A 261 23.04 5.78 8.95
C ILE A 261 21.72 5.96 9.71
N VAL A 262 21.71 6.69 10.83
CA VAL A 262 20.49 7.04 11.59
C VAL A 262 19.56 7.89 10.73
N SER A 263 20.05 8.92 10.03
CA SER A 263 19.20 9.72 9.11
C SER A 263 18.58 8.90 7.96
N MET A 264 19.20 7.78 7.58
CA MET A 264 18.69 6.90 6.52
C MET A 264 17.54 6.01 6.99
N THR A 265 17.20 5.95 8.27
CA THR A 265 15.97 5.29 8.75
C THR A 265 14.70 6.04 8.31
N LEU A 266 14.85 7.33 7.94
CA LEU A 266 13.84 8.19 7.32
C LEU A 266 14.16 8.49 5.85
N ASP A 267 14.86 7.59 5.15
CA ASP A 267 15.13 7.74 3.71
C ASP A 267 13.82 7.82 2.89
N LYS A 268 13.86 8.55 1.77
CA LYS A 268 12.71 8.70 0.85
C LYS A 268 12.28 7.37 0.24
N GLU A 269 13.21 6.42 0.09
CA GLU A 269 12.95 5.08 -0.43
C GLU A 269 12.87 4.08 0.72
N TYR A 270 11.68 3.51 0.93
CA TYR A 270 11.43 2.67 2.11
C TYR A 270 12.34 1.43 2.22
N ASP A 271 12.77 0.85 1.10
CA ASP A 271 13.72 -0.28 1.11
C ASP A 271 15.08 0.12 1.69
N VAL A 272 15.54 1.36 1.46
CA VAL A 272 16.77 1.90 2.04
C VAL A 272 16.60 2.06 3.55
N ALA A 273 15.48 2.62 3.99
CA ALA A 273 15.14 2.78 5.41
C ALA A 273 15.10 1.44 6.17
N VAL A 274 14.49 0.40 5.59
CA VAL A 274 14.50 -0.97 6.13
C VAL A 274 15.92 -1.48 6.34
N GLN A 275 16.83 -1.29 5.37
CA GLN A 275 18.21 -1.73 5.53
C GLN A 275 19.03 -0.88 6.50
N ALA A 276 18.70 0.41 6.66
CA ALA A 276 19.34 1.29 7.63
C ALA A 276 19.03 0.84 9.07
N ILE A 277 17.74 0.59 9.36
CA ILE A 277 17.31 0.06 10.67
C ILE A 277 17.97 -1.29 10.95
N LYS A 278 17.95 -2.22 9.98
CA LYS A 278 18.62 -3.53 10.12
C LYS A 278 20.12 -3.41 10.34
N LEU A 279 20.78 -2.42 9.72
CA LEU A 279 22.20 -2.14 9.96
C LEU A 279 22.43 -1.65 11.40
N LEU A 280 21.61 -0.71 11.89
CA LEU A 280 21.66 -0.26 13.29
C LEU A 280 21.41 -1.41 14.27
N THR A 281 20.53 -2.36 13.94
CA THR A 281 20.32 -3.59 14.72
C THR A 281 21.59 -4.45 14.81
N PHE A 282 22.40 -4.53 13.74
CA PHE A 282 23.70 -5.23 13.80
C PHE A 282 24.79 -4.42 14.52
N VAL A 283 24.79 -3.09 14.40
CA VAL A 283 25.68 -2.19 15.16
C VAL A 283 25.45 -2.40 16.67
N LEU A 284 24.19 -2.33 17.09
CA LEU A 284 23.74 -2.58 18.47
C LEU A 284 24.21 -3.94 19.02
N GLN A 285 24.15 -5.00 18.20
CA GLN A 285 24.61 -6.35 18.58
C GLN A 285 26.15 -6.51 18.62
N SER A 286 26.88 -5.55 18.06
CA SER A 286 28.34 -5.51 17.97
C SER A 286 28.94 -4.65 19.09
N SER A 287 28.37 -3.47 19.35
CA SER A 287 28.68 -2.60 20.48
C SER A 287 27.45 -1.81 20.90
N ASP A 288 27.11 -1.86 22.20
CA ASP A 288 25.95 -1.14 22.76
C ASP A 288 26.25 0.36 23.01
N GLU A 289 27.54 0.73 23.03
CA GLU A 289 28.03 2.07 23.39
C GLU A 289 28.04 3.07 22.21
N VAL A 290 27.87 2.59 20.97
CA VAL A 290 27.98 3.41 19.75
C VAL A 290 26.72 4.23 19.46
N LEU A 291 25.55 3.77 19.91
CA LEU A 291 24.26 4.43 19.70
C LEU A 291 23.85 5.18 20.97
N THR A 292 23.54 6.47 20.84
CA THR A 292 23.02 7.29 21.93
C THR A 292 21.55 6.96 22.22
N ALA A 293 21.01 7.52 23.32
CA ALA A 293 19.57 7.43 23.60
C ALA A 293 18.74 8.06 22.47
N GLU A 294 19.11 9.26 22.02
CA GLU A 294 18.47 9.99 20.92
C GLU A 294 18.47 9.19 19.60
N ASP A 295 19.60 8.51 19.27
CA ASP A 295 19.66 7.63 18.11
C ASP A 295 18.63 6.50 18.22
N CYS A 296 18.55 5.85 19.38
CA CYS A 296 17.64 4.73 19.62
C CYS A 296 16.17 5.19 19.58
N GLU A 297 15.84 6.32 20.21
CA GLU A 297 14.52 6.94 20.24
C GLU A 297 14.01 7.29 18.84
N SER A 298 14.88 7.84 17.99
CA SER A 298 14.54 8.11 16.59
C SER A 298 14.14 6.85 15.80
N VAL A 299 14.69 5.68 16.16
CA VAL A 299 14.32 4.37 15.58
C VAL A 299 13.07 3.82 16.24
N TYR A 300 12.87 4.04 17.54
CA TYR A 300 11.68 3.59 18.28
C TYR A 300 10.40 4.18 17.70
N HIS A 301 10.37 5.46 17.36
CA HIS A 301 9.20 6.10 16.73
C HIS A 301 8.75 5.40 15.43
N LEU A 302 9.67 4.71 14.75
CA LEU A 302 9.36 4.00 13.50
C LEU A 302 8.52 2.73 13.70
N VAL A 303 8.34 2.22 14.92
CA VAL A 303 7.37 1.14 15.19
C VAL A 303 5.93 1.56 14.91
N TYR A 304 5.66 2.86 14.78
CA TYR A 304 4.37 3.42 14.38
C TYR A 304 4.27 3.73 12.88
N SER A 305 5.32 3.48 12.09
CA SER A 305 5.29 3.74 10.64
C SER A 305 4.14 3.01 9.94
N ALA A 306 3.44 3.71 9.04
CA ALA A 306 2.43 3.12 8.17
C ALA A 306 3.02 2.02 7.26
N HIS A 307 4.30 2.09 6.91
CA HIS A 307 4.96 1.09 6.08
C HIS A 307 5.45 -0.10 6.92
N ARG A 308 4.65 -1.17 7.02
CA ARG A 308 4.92 -2.35 7.88
C ARG A 308 6.37 -2.88 7.84
N PRO A 309 7.06 -3.00 6.68
CA PRO A 309 8.46 -3.45 6.66
C PRO A 309 9.44 -2.57 7.47
N ILE A 310 9.20 -1.26 7.54
CA ILE A 310 9.96 -0.34 8.41
C ILE A 310 9.59 -0.61 9.86
N ALA A 311 8.29 -0.65 10.15
CA ALA A 311 7.77 -0.79 11.50
C ALA A 311 8.20 -2.10 12.20
N VAL A 312 8.18 -3.23 11.49
CA VAL A 312 8.67 -4.52 11.98
C VAL A 312 10.21 -4.54 12.13
N SER A 313 10.94 -3.85 11.25
CA SER A 313 12.40 -3.74 11.40
C SER A 313 12.77 -2.90 12.64
N ALA A 314 12.00 -1.85 12.92
CA ALA A 314 12.11 -1.06 14.15
C ALA A 314 11.66 -1.85 15.38
N GLY A 315 10.63 -2.68 15.27
CA GLY A 315 10.20 -3.62 16.31
C GLY A 315 11.29 -4.63 16.67
N GLU A 316 12.01 -5.16 15.68
CA GLU A 316 13.17 -6.03 15.91
C GLU A 316 14.33 -5.29 16.62
N PHE A 317 14.58 -4.03 16.27
CA PHE A 317 15.57 -3.18 16.94
C PHE A 317 15.17 -2.92 18.41
N LEU A 318 13.93 -2.49 18.65
CA LEU A 318 13.34 -2.24 19.96
C LEU A 318 13.41 -3.50 20.86
N PHE A 319 13.01 -4.66 20.32
CA PHE A 319 13.09 -5.95 20.99
C PHE A 319 14.53 -6.32 21.38
N LYS A 320 15.51 -6.03 20.51
CA LYS A 320 16.92 -6.29 20.82
C LYS A 320 17.51 -5.31 21.84
N LYS A 321 17.12 -4.03 21.84
CA LYS A 321 17.62 -3.04 22.81
C LYS A 321 17.01 -3.23 24.19
N LEU A 322 15.68 -3.25 24.30
CA LEU A 322 14.98 -3.22 25.60
C LEU A 322 14.63 -4.61 26.15
N PHE A 323 14.38 -5.61 25.30
CA PHE A 323 13.83 -6.91 25.73
C PHE A 323 14.89 -8.03 25.80
N SER A 324 16.08 -7.81 25.23
CA SER A 324 17.15 -8.83 25.20
C SER A 324 18.27 -8.61 26.23
N HIS A 325 18.32 -7.44 26.89
CA HIS A 325 19.33 -7.15 27.91
C HIS A 325 19.02 -7.89 29.22
N ARG A 326 19.70 -9.02 29.42
CA ARG A 326 19.55 -9.84 30.62
C ARG A 326 20.18 -9.12 31.81
N GLY A 327 19.38 -8.81 32.83
CA GLY A 327 19.91 -8.71 34.19
C GLY A 327 20.63 -10.01 34.59
N PRO A 328 21.57 -9.98 35.56
CA PRO A 328 22.20 -11.20 36.04
C PRO A 328 21.12 -12.20 36.46
N SER A 329 21.19 -13.41 35.92
CA SER A 329 20.20 -14.45 36.18
C SER A 329 20.23 -14.82 37.66
N GLU A 330 19.33 -14.25 38.46
CA GLU A 330 19.16 -14.67 39.85
C GLU A 330 18.81 -16.17 39.86
N GLU A 331 19.67 -16.97 40.47
CA GLU A 331 19.48 -18.42 40.65
C GLU A 331 18.37 -18.67 41.68
N GLY A 332 17.13 -18.42 41.25
CA GLY A 332 15.91 -18.58 42.03
C GLY A 332 14.97 -19.63 41.45
N LEU A 333 13.96 -19.98 42.25
CA LEU A 333 12.84 -20.84 41.83
C LEU A 333 12.17 -20.32 40.55
N PRO A 334 11.59 -21.20 39.69
CA PRO A 334 10.95 -20.78 38.45
C PRO A 334 9.77 -19.84 38.72
N ARG A 335 10.00 -18.54 38.50
CA ARG A 335 9.00 -17.48 38.65
C ARG A 335 7.90 -17.64 37.58
N ARG A 336 6.63 -17.56 38.00
CA ARG A 336 5.45 -17.70 37.14
C ARG A 336 4.58 -16.44 37.20
N GLY A 337 3.73 -16.22 36.21
CA GLY A 337 2.86 -15.05 36.13
C GLY A 337 3.66 -13.75 36.18
N ARG A 338 3.20 -12.78 36.98
CA ARG A 338 3.76 -11.42 37.14
C ARG A 338 5.28 -11.37 37.38
N GLN A 339 5.84 -12.36 38.08
CA GLN A 339 7.26 -12.42 38.42
C GLN A 339 8.13 -13.11 37.34
N SER A 340 7.50 -13.66 36.29
CA SER A 340 8.22 -14.30 35.18
C SER A 340 9.00 -13.27 34.34
N LEU A 341 9.88 -13.76 33.45
CA LEU A 341 10.56 -12.90 32.47
C LEU A 341 9.54 -12.13 31.62
N ASN A 342 8.51 -12.81 31.11
CA ASN A 342 7.42 -12.19 30.35
C ASN A 342 6.68 -11.13 31.17
N GLY A 343 6.53 -11.33 32.48
CA GLY A 343 5.94 -10.34 33.38
C GLY A 343 6.71 -9.01 33.39
N SER A 344 8.05 -9.07 33.48
CA SER A 344 8.91 -7.89 33.37
C SER A 344 8.81 -7.23 31.99
N LEU A 345 8.81 -8.04 30.92
CA LEU A 345 8.77 -7.55 29.54
C LEU A 345 7.40 -6.94 29.16
N ILE A 346 6.30 -7.43 29.73
CA ILE A 346 4.98 -6.81 29.62
C ILE A 346 5.01 -5.42 30.25
N LYS A 347 5.56 -5.26 31.47
CA LYS A 347 5.75 -3.94 32.09
C LYS A 347 6.56 -3.00 31.17
N THR A 348 7.70 -3.45 30.63
CA THR A 348 8.50 -2.67 29.67
C THR A 348 7.71 -2.26 28.43
N THR A 349 6.82 -3.12 27.92
CA THR A 349 5.94 -2.79 26.77
C THR A 349 4.94 -1.71 27.12
N ILE A 350 4.34 -1.76 28.32
CA ILE A 350 3.40 -0.75 28.82
C ILE A 350 4.10 0.61 28.98
N PHE A 351 5.28 0.64 29.61
CA PHE A 351 6.07 1.87 29.75
C PHE A 351 6.42 2.47 28.38
N PHE A 352 6.96 1.65 27.47
CA PHE A 352 7.28 2.09 26.11
C PHE A 352 6.07 2.69 25.37
N PHE A 353 4.90 2.05 25.46
CA PHE A 353 3.68 2.56 24.82
C PHE A 353 3.30 3.93 25.39
N LEU A 354 3.24 4.06 26.72
CA LEU A 354 2.86 5.29 27.41
C LEU A 354 3.87 6.44 27.24
N GLU A 355 5.18 6.13 27.22
CA GLU A 355 6.26 7.13 27.04
C GLU A 355 6.37 7.62 25.60
N SER A 356 5.84 6.87 24.62
CA SER A 356 6.03 7.19 23.21
C SER A 356 5.17 8.33 22.68
N GLU A 357 4.06 8.67 23.33
CA GLU A 357 3.12 9.79 23.05
C GLU A 357 2.65 9.99 21.57
N LEU A 358 3.00 9.09 20.64
CA LEU A 358 2.70 9.18 19.21
C LEU A 358 1.39 8.50 18.77
N HIS A 359 0.81 7.65 19.61
CA HIS A 359 -0.45 6.94 19.32
C HIS A 359 -1.22 6.67 20.61
N GLU A 360 -2.54 6.84 20.55
CA GLU A 360 -3.46 6.56 21.66
C GLU A 360 -3.84 5.07 21.79
N HIS A 361 -3.54 4.25 20.77
CA HIS A 361 -3.94 2.84 20.70
C HIS A 361 -2.77 1.88 20.39
N GLY A 362 -2.85 0.64 20.87
CA GLY A 362 -1.75 -0.34 20.82
C GLY A 362 -1.57 -1.04 19.48
N ALA A 363 -2.51 -0.90 18.54
CA ALA A 363 -2.62 -1.74 17.34
C ALA A 363 -1.34 -1.81 16.48
N TYR A 364 -0.72 -0.66 16.22
CA TYR A 364 0.49 -0.58 15.39
C TYR A 364 1.76 -1.02 16.13
N LEU A 365 1.84 -0.82 17.44
CA LEU A 365 2.94 -1.33 18.27
C LEU A 365 2.92 -2.86 18.33
N VAL A 366 1.74 -3.45 18.57
CA VAL A 366 1.55 -4.90 18.63
C VAL A 366 1.91 -5.55 17.29
N ASP A 367 1.50 -4.98 16.16
CA ASP A 367 1.85 -5.52 14.84
C ASP A 367 3.37 -5.43 14.54
N SER A 368 4.02 -4.34 14.94
CA SER A 368 5.47 -4.17 14.78
C SER A 368 6.29 -5.20 15.57
N LEU A 369 5.79 -5.57 16.75
CA LEU A 369 6.39 -6.59 17.61
C LEU A 369 5.92 -8.01 17.28
N TRP A 370 4.89 -8.18 16.44
CA TRP A 370 4.24 -9.47 16.18
C TRP A 370 5.22 -10.55 15.69
N ASP A 371 6.08 -10.19 14.74
CA ASP A 371 6.97 -11.14 14.07
C ASP A 371 8.18 -11.53 14.96
N CYS A 372 8.56 -10.72 15.96
CA CYS A 372 9.72 -10.97 16.84
C CYS A 372 9.37 -11.33 18.30
N ALA A 373 8.19 -10.94 18.79
CA ALA A 373 7.77 -11.06 20.18
C ALA A 373 6.40 -11.76 20.37
N SER A 374 5.93 -12.55 19.39
CA SER A 374 4.65 -13.26 19.49
C SER A 374 4.48 -14.13 20.76
N GLU A 375 5.55 -14.65 21.35
CA GLU A 375 5.46 -15.43 22.60
C GLU A 375 5.11 -14.54 23.81
N LEU A 376 5.57 -13.27 23.81
CA LEU A 376 5.24 -12.27 24.82
C LEU A 376 3.81 -11.74 24.65
N LEU A 377 3.46 -11.39 23.41
CA LEU A 377 2.15 -10.79 23.08
C LEU A 377 0.98 -11.78 23.28
N LYS A 378 1.24 -13.09 23.30
CA LYS A 378 0.23 -14.14 23.55
C LYS A 378 0.27 -14.71 24.98
N ASP A 379 1.01 -14.09 25.91
CA ASP A 379 1.00 -14.46 27.33
C ASP A 379 -0.17 -13.79 28.07
N TRP A 380 -1.39 -14.05 27.60
CA TRP A 380 -2.62 -13.46 28.13
C TRP A 380 -2.85 -13.82 29.61
N GLU A 381 -2.40 -15.00 30.06
CA GLU A 381 -2.47 -15.42 31.46
C GLU A 381 -1.67 -14.47 32.37
N THR A 382 -0.47 -14.06 31.95
CA THR A 382 0.34 -13.08 32.70
C THR A 382 -0.26 -11.67 32.64
N MET A 383 -0.84 -11.28 31.51
CA MET A 383 -1.56 -9.99 31.39
C MET A 383 -2.77 -9.93 32.33
N ILE A 384 -3.59 -10.98 32.39
CA ILE A 384 -4.74 -11.10 33.29
C ILE A 384 -4.28 -11.09 34.76
N SER A 385 -3.18 -11.79 35.09
CA SER A 385 -2.61 -11.83 36.43
C SER A 385 -2.16 -10.44 36.92
N PHE A 386 -1.65 -9.58 36.04
CA PHE A 386 -1.39 -8.17 36.38
C PHE A 386 -2.66 -7.37 36.68
N LEU A 387 -3.75 -7.64 35.97
CA LEU A 387 -5.01 -6.91 36.08
C LEU A 387 -5.91 -7.40 37.22
N LEU A 388 -5.79 -8.66 37.67
CA LEU A 388 -6.67 -9.26 38.69
C LEU A 388 -5.98 -9.58 40.02
N ASP A 389 -4.74 -10.08 40.03
CA ASP A 389 -4.12 -10.56 41.25
C ASP A 389 -3.57 -9.39 42.11
N GLU A 390 -3.51 -9.58 43.43
CA GLU A 390 -2.83 -8.63 44.32
C GLU A 390 -1.30 -8.72 44.12
N PRO A 391 -0.59 -7.57 44.12
CA PRO A 391 0.88 -7.56 44.06
C PRO A 391 1.47 -8.23 45.30
N MET A 392 2.56 -8.98 45.09
CA MET A 392 3.30 -9.60 46.21
C MET A 392 4.03 -8.54 47.04
N LEU A 393 4.37 -8.85 48.30
CA LEU A 393 5.14 -7.97 49.18
C LEU A 393 6.45 -7.50 48.52
N GLY A 394 6.52 -6.21 48.19
CA GLY A 394 7.65 -5.58 47.50
C GLY A 394 7.52 -5.46 45.97
N GLU A 395 6.41 -5.90 45.37
CA GLU A 395 6.09 -5.66 43.97
C GLU A 395 5.27 -4.36 43.83
N GLU A 396 5.65 -3.47 42.93
CA GLU A 396 4.84 -2.31 42.58
C GLU A 396 3.63 -2.73 41.73
N ALA A 397 2.44 -2.31 42.17
CA ALA A 397 1.20 -2.42 41.41
C ALA A 397 1.27 -1.59 40.12
N LEU A 398 0.46 -1.96 39.12
CA LEU A 398 0.21 -1.07 38.00
C LEU A 398 -0.65 0.11 38.47
N ASN A 399 -0.35 1.31 37.96
CA ASN A 399 -1.24 2.45 38.11
C ASN A 399 -2.37 2.41 37.08
N ASP A 400 -3.38 3.25 37.25
CA ASP A 400 -4.59 3.24 36.42
C ASP A 400 -4.31 3.39 34.90
N ARG A 401 -3.41 4.30 34.52
CA ARG A 401 -2.97 4.48 33.12
C ARG A 401 -2.27 3.23 32.57
N GLN A 402 -1.45 2.56 33.38
CA GLN A 402 -0.79 1.31 33.02
C GLN A 402 -1.78 0.14 32.89
N GLU A 403 -2.85 0.12 33.70
CA GLU A 403 -3.94 -0.85 33.56
C GLU A 403 -4.73 -0.60 32.26
N THR A 404 -5.06 0.64 31.90
CA THR A 404 -5.68 0.97 30.60
C THR A 404 -4.80 0.54 29.42
N ALA A 405 -3.52 0.91 29.44
CA ALA A 405 -2.56 0.54 28.40
C ALA A 405 -2.41 -0.99 28.26
N LEU A 406 -2.39 -1.73 29.37
CA LEU A 406 -2.33 -3.19 29.34
C LEU A 406 -3.60 -3.80 28.74
N VAL A 407 -4.78 -3.28 29.07
CA VAL A 407 -6.06 -3.73 28.47
C VAL A 407 -6.07 -3.49 26.95
N GLU A 408 -5.60 -2.33 26.49
CA GLU A 408 -5.49 -1.97 25.07
C GLU A 408 -4.49 -2.87 24.31
N ILE A 409 -3.27 -3.06 24.84
CA ILE A 409 -2.26 -3.96 24.26
C ILE A 409 -2.77 -5.41 24.20
N MET A 410 -3.44 -5.87 25.26
CA MET A 410 -4.03 -7.21 25.36
C MET A 410 -5.14 -7.40 24.32
N LEU A 411 -6.07 -6.44 24.17
CA LEU A 411 -7.11 -6.49 23.14
C LEU A 411 -6.51 -6.51 21.73
N CYS A 412 -5.50 -5.68 21.46
CA CYS A 412 -4.82 -5.64 20.17
C CYS A 412 -4.15 -6.98 19.83
N ALA A 413 -3.50 -7.64 20.79
CA ALA A 413 -2.89 -8.94 20.59
C ALA A 413 -3.93 -10.07 20.38
N ILE A 414 -5.06 -10.03 21.10
CA ILE A 414 -6.21 -10.94 20.88
C ILE A 414 -6.77 -10.77 19.47
N ARG A 415 -7.02 -9.51 19.05
CA ARG A 415 -7.52 -9.18 17.72
C ARG A 415 -6.62 -9.74 16.62
N GLN A 416 -5.33 -9.43 16.67
CA GLN A 416 -4.39 -9.87 15.63
C GLN A 416 -4.17 -11.41 15.63
N ALA A 417 -4.30 -12.08 16.78
CA ALA A 417 -4.29 -13.54 16.86
C ALA A 417 -5.52 -14.17 16.17
N CYS A 418 -6.72 -13.64 16.43
CA CYS A 418 -7.97 -14.21 15.93
C CYS A 418 -8.29 -13.82 14.48
N GLU A 419 -7.95 -12.60 14.04
CA GLU A 419 -8.19 -12.14 12.67
C GLU A 419 -7.12 -12.65 11.67
N GLY A 420 -5.88 -12.84 12.14
CA GLY A 420 -4.78 -13.40 11.33
C GLY A 420 -4.20 -12.43 10.28
N HIS A 421 -4.60 -11.15 10.29
CA HIS A 421 -4.03 -10.10 9.46
C HIS A 421 -3.52 -8.91 10.30
N PRO A 422 -2.57 -8.11 9.79
CA PRO A 422 -2.19 -6.83 10.39
C PRO A 422 -3.39 -5.85 10.48
N PRO A 423 -3.26 -4.76 11.26
CA PRO A 423 -4.22 -3.65 11.21
C PRO A 423 -4.31 -2.99 9.83
N VAL A 424 -5.28 -2.08 9.67
CA VAL A 424 -5.46 -1.25 8.46
C VAL A 424 -4.16 -0.52 8.09
N GLY A 425 -3.98 -0.20 6.81
CA GLY A 425 -2.73 0.36 6.29
C GLY A 425 -1.53 -0.61 6.21
N ARG A 426 -1.50 -1.68 7.03
CA ARG A 426 -0.36 -2.62 7.12
C ARG A 426 -0.56 -3.99 6.47
N GLY A 427 -1.79 -4.33 6.11
CA GLY A 427 -2.13 -5.57 5.40
C GLY A 427 -1.69 -5.57 3.92
N THR A 428 -1.26 -6.73 3.41
CA THR A 428 -0.90 -6.93 1.99
C THR A 428 -2.07 -7.49 1.18
N GLY A 429 -3.16 -6.73 1.10
CA GLY A 429 -4.40 -7.13 0.41
C GLY A 429 -5.04 -8.39 1.01
N LYS A 430 -5.88 -9.08 0.23
CA LYS A 430 -6.53 -10.35 0.63
C LYS A 430 -5.53 -11.54 0.59
N ARG A 431 -4.51 -11.51 1.46
CA ARG A 431 -3.54 -12.60 1.63
C ARG A 431 -4.25 -13.85 2.18
N VAL A 432 -4.11 -14.98 1.49
CA VAL A 432 -4.63 -16.27 1.97
C VAL A 432 -3.68 -16.87 3.02
N LEU A 433 -4.23 -17.21 4.19
CA LEU A 433 -3.50 -17.88 5.27
C LEU A 433 -3.09 -19.32 4.88
N THR A 434 -1.86 -19.70 5.23
CA THR A 434 -1.38 -21.08 5.07
C THR A 434 -2.12 -22.04 6.01
N ALA A 435 -2.03 -23.35 5.74
CA ALA A 435 -2.62 -24.36 6.63
C ALA A 435 -2.04 -24.32 8.06
N LYS A 436 -0.76 -23.94 8.21
CA LYS A 436 -0.12 -23.78 9.54
C LYS A 436 -0.66 -22.55 10.27
N GLU A 437 -0.80 -21.41 9.57
CA GLU A 437 -1.34 -20.18 10.15
C GLU A 437 -2.81 -20.34 10.56
N ARG A 438 -3.65 -20.95 9.71
CA ARG A 438 -5.06 -21.24 10.07
C ARG A 438 -5.20 -22.18 11.26
N LYS A 439 -4.31 -23.17 11.41
CA LYS A 439 -4.30 -24.01 12.61
C LYS A 439 -3.93 -23.17 13.84
N MET A 440 -2.86 -22.37 13.76
CA MET A 440 -2.43 -21.51 14.87
C MET A 440 -3.55 -20.55 15.30
N GLN A 441 -4.22 -19.90 14.35
CA GLN A 441 -5.38 -19.02 14.58
C GLN A 441 -6.53 -19.73 15.33
N LEU A 442 -6.82 -21.00 15.00
CA LEU A 442 -7.85 -21.79 15.69
C LEU A 442 -7.38 -22.22 17.10
N ASP A 443 -6.13 -22.68 17.22
CA ASP A 443 -5.51 -23.05 18.50
C ASP A 443 -5.49 -21.83 19.46
N ASP A 444 -5.11 -20.65 18.96
CA ASP A 444 -5.15 -19.35 19.66
C ASP A 444 -6.58 -18.97 20.06
N ARG A 445 -7.55 -18.99 19.13
CA ARG A 445 -8.96 -18.67 19.40
C ARG A 445 -9.58 -19.56 20.48
N THR A 446 -9.23 -20.84 20.47
CA THR A 446 -9.66 -21.82 21.48
C THR A 446 -9.13 -21.40 22.85
N ARG A 447 -7.82 -21.16 22.95
CA ARG A 447 -7.15 -20.75 24.20
C ARG A 447 -7.65 -19.40 24.73
N ILE A 448 -7.85 -18.41 23.86
CA ILE A 448 -8.45 -17.10 24.21
C ILE A 448 -9.82 -17.33 24.85
N THR A 449 -10.66 -18.15 24.22
CA THR A 449 -12.01 -18.42 24.72
C THR A 449 -11.99 -19.09 26.09
N GLU A 450 -11.21 -20.16 26.26
CA GLU A 450 -11.11 -20.90 27.53
C GLU A 450 -10.66 -19.99 28.70
N ILE A 451 -9.67 -19.13 28.47
CA ILE A 451 -9.12 -18.23 29.49
C ILE A 451 -10.08 -17.06 29.78
N PHE A 452 -10.48 -16.31 28.75
CA PHE A 452 -11.26 -15.09 28.93
C PHE A 452 -12.73 -15.36 29.23
N ALA A 453 -13.31 -16.50 28.88
CA ALA A 453 -14.65 -16.86 29.36
C ALA A 453 -14.71 -16.85 30.90
N VAL A 454 -13.63 -17.25 31.58
CA VAL A 454 -13.52 -17.25 33.05
C VAL A 454 -13.09 -15.87 33.58
N ALA A 455 -12.10 -15.23 32.96
CA ALA A 455 -11.49 -14.00 33.47
C ALA A 455 -12.28 -12.71 33.16
N LEU A 456 -12.95 -12.62 32.00
CA LEU A 456 -13.62 -11.40 31.55
C LEU A 456 -14.72 -10.89 32.52
N PRO A 457 -15.57 -11.74 33.12
CA PRO A 457 -16.51 -11.28 34.15
C PRO A 457 -15.82 -10.65 35.37
N LEU A 458 -14.64 -11.13 35.75
CA LEU A 458 -13.89 -10.58 36.88
C LEU A 458 -13.24 -9.24 36.52
N LEU A 459 -12.71 -9.13 35.30
CA LEU A 459 -12.15 -7.88 34.77
C LEU A 459 -13.22 -6.80 34.66
N LEU A 460 -14.38 -7.12 34.07
CA LEU A 460 -15.50 -6.19 34.01
C LEU A 460 -15.99 -5.79 35.41
N ALA A 461 -16.06 -6.73 36.37
CA ALA A 461 -16.44 -6.40 37.75
C ALA A 461 -15.45 -5.44 38.44
N LYS A 462 -14.14 -5.61 38.22
CA LYS A 462 -13.11 -4.71 38.78
C LYS A 462 -13.19 -3.31 38.16
N TYR A 463 -13.33 -3.23 36.84
CA TYR A 463 -13.22 -1.97 36.09
C TYR A 463 -14.57 -1.35 35.68
N CYS A 464 -15.71 -1.80 36.23
CA CYS A 464 -17.09 -1.48 35.78
C CYS A 464 -17.54 -0.01 35.75
N VAL A 465 -16.65 0.95 36.05
CA VAL A 465 -16.88 2.39 36.02
C VAL A 465 -15.93 3.13 35.08
N ASP A 466 -14.97 2.43 34.48
CA ASP A 466 -13.93 2.99 33.62
C ASP A 466 -14.31 2.82 32.15
N ILE A 467 -14.47 3.95 31.45
CA ILE A 467 -15.01 4.01 30.09
C ILE A 467 -14.11 3.26 29.10
N ASP A 468 -12.80 3.51 29.15
CA ASP A 468 -11.83 2.99 28.16
C ASP A 468 -11.58 1.50 28.38
N LYS A 469 -11.30 1.11 29.63
CA LYS A 469 -11.06 -0.30 30.01
C LYS A 469 -12.29 -1.15 29.71
N VAL A 470 -13.51 -0.68 30.04
CA VAL A 470 -14.74 -1.44 29.79
C VAL A 470 -15.05 -1.54 28.30
N THR A 471 -14.94 -0.44 27.54
CA THR A 471 -15.16 -0.45 26.08
C THR A 471 -14.25 -1.48 25.40
N ASN A 472 -12.97 -1.54 25.79
CA ASN A 472 -12.02 -2.51 25.25
C ASN A 472 -12.30 -3.95 25.72
N LEU A 473 -12.58 -4.18 27.00
CA LEU A 473 -12.89 -5.52 27.53
C LEU A 473 -14.14 -6.13 26.87
N LEU A 474 -15.17 -5.31 26.62
CA LEU A 474 -16.41 -5.75 25.94
C LEU A 474 -16.18 -6.19 24.50
N GLN A 475 -15.09 -5.77 23.83
CA GLN A 475 -14.81 -6.26 22.49
C GLN A 475 -14.31 -7.72 22.46
N ILE A 476 -13.80 -8.26 23.57
CA ILE A 476 -13.13 -9.58 23.59
C ILE A 476 -14.06 -10.74 23.15
N PRO A 477 -15.34 -10.85 23.56
CA PRO A 477 -16.21 -11.96 23.17
C PRO A 477 -16.47 -12.13 21.68
N LYS A 478 -16.30 -11.09 20.85
CA LYS A 478 -16.44 -11.20 19.38
C LYS A 478 -15.40 -12.15 18.76
N PHE A 479 -14.32 -12.41 19.49
CA PHE A 479 -13.24 -13.31 19.09
C PHE A 479 -13.39 -14.73 19.63
N PHE A 480 -14.44 -15.05 20.40
CA PHE A 480 -14.62 -16.38 21.02
C PHE A 480 -15.15 -17.44 20.05
N ASP A 481 -14.77 -18.69 20.26
CA ASP A 481 -15.50 -19.85 19.75
C ASP A 481 -16.63 -20.21 20.73
N LEU A 482 -17.87 -19.84 20.39
CA LEU A 482 -19.01 -19.90 21.31
C LEU A 482 -19.43 -21.33 21.68
N ASP A 483 -19.04 -22.35 20.91
CA ASP A 483 -19.29 -23.77 21.26
C ASP A 483 -18.51 -24.20 22.52
N ILE A 484 -17.42 -23.51 22.85
CA ILE A 484 -16.60 -23.78 24.05
C ILE A 484 -17.39 -23.47 25.34
N TYR A 485 -18.36 -22.54 25.31
CA TYR A 485 -19.21 -22.29 26.49
C TYR A 485 -20.00 -23.54 26.92
N THR A 486 -20.52 -24.30 25.96
CA THR A 486 -21.31 -25.51 26.23
C THR A 486 -20.41 -26.75 26.36
N THR A 487 -19.44 -26.93 25.46
CA THR A 487 -18.56 -28.12 25.47
C THR A 487 -17.58 -28.11 26.64
N GLY A 488 -17.06 -26.93 27.03
CA GLY A 488 -16.20 -26.70 28.18
C GLY A 488 -16.92 -26.57 29.53
N ARG A 489 -18.27 -26.58 29.54
CA ARG A 489 -19.11 -26.38 30.75
C ARG A 489 -18.88 -25.03 31.45
N LEU A 490 -18.72 -23.98 30.65
CA LEU A 490 -18.42 -22.61 31.11
C LEU A 490 -19.69 -21.75 31.25
N GLU A 491 -20.89 -22.35 31.22
CA GLU A 491 -22.16 -21.60 31.17
C GLU A 491 -22.39 -20.74 32.42
N LYS A 492 -21.83 -21.15 33.57
CA LYS A 492 -21.83 -20.33 34.80
C LYS A 492 -21.04 -19.03 34.66
N HIS A 493 -20.00 -19.03 33.82
CA HIS A 493 -19.20 -17.85 33.54
C HIS A 493 -19.88 -16.97 32.47
N LEU A 494 -20.62 -17.56 31.53
CA LEU A 494 -21.54 -16.82 30.67
C LEU A 494 -22.62 -16.11 31.50
N ASP A 495 -23.26 -16.79 32.45
CA ASP A 495 -24.21 -16.18 33.39
C ASP A 495 -23.58 -15.08 34.27
N ALA A 496 -22.28 -15.13 34.53
CA ALA A 496 -21.55 -14.05 35.19
C ALA A 496 -21.27 -12.88 34.24
N LEU A 497 -20.84 -13.16 33.00
CA LEU A 497 -20.58 -12.16 31.97
C LEU A 497 -21.82 -11.32 31.68
N LEU A 498 -22.96 -11.95 31.41
CA LEU A 498 -24.22 -11.27 31.09
C LEU A 498 -24.67 -10.32 32.21
N ARG A 499 -24.49 -10.73 33.48
CA ARG A 499 -24.75 -9.86 34.64
C ARG A 499 -23.79 -8.67 34.74
N GLN A 500 -22.51 -8.84 34.37
CA GLN A 500 -21.57 -7.72 34.36
C GLN A 500 -21.82 -6.75 33.21
N ILE A 501 -22.20 -7.24 32.02
CA ILE A 501 -22.63 -6.37 30.91
C ILE A 501 -23.89 -5.58 31.31
N TRP A 502 -24.85 -6.21 32.01
CA TRP A 502 -26.02 -5.52 32.56
C TRP A 502 -25.63 -4.39 33.53
N GLU A 503 -24.76 -4.66 34.51
CA GLU A 503 -24.25 -3.67 35.45
C GLU A 503 -23.59 -2.47 34.75
N VAL A 504 -22.81 -2.74 33.70
CA VAL A 504 -22.18 -1.71 32.85
C VAL A 504 -23.25 -0.87 32.16
N VAL A 505 -24.23 -1.49 31.49
CA VAL A 505 -25.34 -0.78 30.84
C VAL A 505 -26.12 0.08 31.83
N TYR A 506 -26.25 -0.34 33.10
CA TYR A 506 -26.92 0.47 34.11
C TYR A 506 -26.10 1.69 34.54
N LYS A 507 -24.77 1.54 34.73
CA LYS A 507 -23.87 2.59 35.24
C LYS A 507 -23.45 3.63 34.20
N HIS A 508 -23.31 3.23 32.95
CA HIS A 508 -22.75 4.07 31.88
C HIS A 508 -23.80 4.82 31.06
N THR A 509 -23.38 5.92 30.44
CA THR A 509 -24.18 6.71 29.47
C THR A 509 -23.44 7.02 28.17
N GLU A 510 -22.18 6.59 28.08
CA GLU A 510 -21.22 6.93 27.04
C GLU A 510 -21.49 6.08 25.81
N ASN A 511 -21.47 6.69 24.61
CA ASN A 511 -21.94 6.02 23.41
C ASN A 511 -21.12 4.76 23.09
N GLU A 512 -19.80 4.83 23.20
CA GLU A 512 -18.92 3.70 22.86
C GLU A 512 -19.07 2.52 23.82
N VAL A 513 -19.29 2.77 25.12
CA VAL A 513 -19.59 1.71 26.09
C VAL A 513 -20.92 1.04 25.76
N LEU A 514 -21.96 1.82 25.47
CA LEU A 514 -23.29 1.28 25.16
C LEU A 514 -23.32 0.54 23.81
N LYS A 515 -22.63 1.06 22.80
CA LYS A 515 -22.39 0.41 21.49
C LYS A 515 -21.63 -0.90 21.68
N ALA A 516 -20.57 -0.91 22.51
CA ALA A 516 -19.84 -2.13 22.84
C ALA A 516 -20.74 -3.15 23.55
N CYS A 517 -21.50 -2.76 24.58
CA CYS A 517 -22.47 -3.64 25.26
C CYS A 517 -23.48 -4.27 24.28
N SER A 518 -24.12 -3.46 23.45
CA SER A 518 -25.10 -3.95 22.47
C SER A 518 -24.47 -4.89 21.45
N THR A 519 -23.29 -4.53 20.91
CA THR A 519 -22.60 -5.36 19.92
C THR A 519 -22.12 -6.68 20.54
N THR A 520 -21.70 -6.67 21.80
CA THR A 520 -21.36 -7.88 22.57
C THR A 520 -22.57 -8.81 22.73
N TYR A 521 -23.73 -8.25 23.11
CA TYR A 521 -24.98 -9.00 23.15
C TYR A 521 -25.35 -9.55 21.77
N HIS A 522 -25.10 -8.81 20.68
CA HIS A 522 -25.40 -9.27 19.32
C HIS A 522 -24.57 -10.51 18.97
N TYR A 523 -23.25 -10.48 19.18
CA TYR A 523 -22.38 -11.65 18.93
C TYR A 523 -22.76 -12.87 19.79
N LEU A 524 -23.14 -12.65 21.06
CA LEU A 524 -23.57 -13.74 21.96
C LEU A 524 -24.99 -14.27 21.62
N CYS A 525 -25.82 -13.48 20.95
CA CYS A 525 -27.15 -13.84 20.44
C CYS A 525 -27.13 -14.44 19.02
N ASN A 526 -26.09 -15.18 18.64
CA ASN A 526 -26.10 -15.94 17.37
C ASN A 526 -26.92 -17.26 17.53
N GLU A 527 -27.98 -17.42 16.72
CA GLU A 527 -28.88 -18.58 16.70
C GLU A 527 -28.22 -19.91 16.32
N GLU A 528 -27.05 -19.88 15.68
CA GLU A 528 -26.28 -21.09 15.33
C GLU A 528 -25.75 -21.83 16.57
N PHE A 529 -25.58 -21.12 17.70
CA PHE A 529 -24.95 -21.66 18.91
C PHE A 529 -25.98 -21.99 20.00
N THR A 530 -25.69 -23.08 20.73
CA THR A 530 -26.56 -23.58 21.82
C THR A 530 -26.76 -22.61 22.99
N ILE A 531 -25.93 -21.57 23.10
CA ILE A 531 -26.05 -20.52 24.12
C ILE A 531 -27.17 -19.51 23.85
N PHE A 532 -27.68 -19.41 22.60
CA PHE A 532 -28.63 -18.38 22.16
C PHE A 532 -29.77 -18.13 23.15
N ASN A 533 -30.54 -19.17 23.49
CA ASN A 533 -31.73 -19.06 24.36
C ASN A 533 -31.40 -18.48 25.75
N ARG A 534 -30.19 -18.72 26.27
CA ARG A 534 -29.74 -18.22 27.57
C ARG A 534 -29.44 -16.73 27.51
N VAL A 535 -28.75 -16.30 26.45
CA VAL A 535 -28.39 -14.90 26.21
C VAL A 535 -29.64 -14.09 25.86
N ASP A 536 -30.56 -14.63 25.05
CA ASP A 536 -31.81 -13.98 24.65
C ASP A 536 -32.75 -13.69 25.83
N ILE A 537 -32.81 -14.60 26.82
CA ILE A 537 -33.56 -14.35 28.06
C ILE A 537 -32.97 -13.15 28.81
N ALA A 538 -31.65 -13.11 29.01
CA ALA A 538 -30.99 -12.00 29.70
C ALA A 538 -31.13 -10.67 28.93
N ARG A 539 -31.00 -10.71 27.59
CA ARG A 539 -31.23 -9.57 26.71
C ARG A 539 -32.66 -9.05 26.83
N SER A 540 -33.65 -9.94 26.75
CA SER A 540 -35.07 -9.57 26.81
C SER A 540 -35.42 -8.91 28.15
N GLN A 541 -34.94 -9.47 29.26
CA GLN A 541 -35.15 -8.91 30.60
C GLN A 541 -34.52 -7.50 30.75
N LEU A 542 -33.31 -7.29 30.22
CA LEU A 542 -32.66 -5.97 30.23
C LEU A 542 -33.47 -4.93 29.43
N LEU A 543 -33.99 -5.34 28.27
CA LEU A 543 -34.80 -4.48 27.41
C LEU A 543 -36.17 -4.18 28.03
N ASP A 544 -36.83 -5.17 28.64
CA ASP A 544 -38.09 -4.97 29.38
C ASP A 544 -37.91 -3.88 30.46
N GLU A 545 -36.88 -3.97 31.30
CA GLU A 545 -36.62 -2.98 32.35
C GLU A 545 -36.29 -1.58 31.81
N LEU A 546 -35.44 -1.48 30.76
CA LEU A 546 -35.09 -0.19 30.15
C LEU A 546 -36.29 0.48 29.50
N LEU A 547 -37.14 -0.29 28.82
CA LEU A 547 -38.28 0.22 28.06
C LEU A 547 -39.45 0.60 28.99
N ASP A 548 -39.68 -0.16 30.06
CA ASP A 548 -40.64 0.22 31.11
C ASP A 548 -40.15 1.38 31.98
N LYS A 549 -38.83 1.60 32.13
CA LYS A 549 -38.28 2.85 32.70
C LYS A 549 -38.54 4.02 31.75
N PHE A 550 -38.21 3.88 30.46
CA PHE A 550 -38.36 4.96 29.48
C PHE A 550 -39.81 5.41 29.30
N LYS A 551 -40.77 4.47 29.23
CA LYS A 551 -42.19 4.82 29.08
C LYS A 551 -42.71 5.68 30.23
N ARG A 552 -42.36 5.35 31.48
CA ARG A 552 -42.72 6.15 32.66
C ARG A 552 -42.09 7.54 32.63
N LEU A 553 -40.76 7.61 32.45
CA LEU A 553 -40.05 8.89 32.35
C LEU A 553 -40.62 9.78 31.24
N LEU A 554 -41.04 9.21 30.11
CA LEU A 554 -41.60 9.96 28.99
C LEU A 554 -43.06 10.40 29.21
N GLU A 555 -43.83 9.67 30.02
CA GLU A 555 -45.17 10.09 30.43
C GLU A 555 -45.10 11.31 31.34
N ASP A 556 -44.18 11.30 32.32
CA ASP A 556 -43.91 12.44 33.21
C ASP A 556 -43.32 13.63 32.42
N PHE A 557 -42.26 13.41 31.63
CA PHE A 557 -41.54 14.45 30.87
C PHE A 557 -42.36 15.15 29.77
N LEU A 558 -43.49 14.57 29.34
CA LEU A 558 -44.38 15.17 28.34
C LEU A 558 -45.70 15.70 28.92
N GLN A 559 -45.79 15.82 30.26
CA GLN A 559 -46.98 16.32 30.93
C GLN A 559 -47.12 17.85 30.78
N GLU A 560 -48.30 18.31 30.36
CA GLU A 560 -48.55 19.74 30.17
C GLU A 560 -48.62 20.50 31.51
N GLY A 561 -47.68 21.41 31.74
CA GLY A 561 -47.74 22.39 32.84
C GLY A 561 -46.74 22.21 33.98
N GLU A 562 -45.81 21.25 33.88
CA GLU A 562 -44.68 21.12 34.81
C GLU A 562 -43.41 21.76 34.21
N GLU A 563 -42.65 22.49 35.03
CA GLU A 563 -41.35 23.04 34.65
C GLU A 563 -40.31 21.91 34.74
N LEU A 564 -39.91 21.37 33.58
CA LEU A 564 -38.90 20.32 33.48
C LEU A 564 -37.53 20.85 33.91
N ASP A 565 -36.83 20.09 34.76
CA ASP A 565 -35.45 20.41 35.14
C ASP A 565 -34.41 19.64 34.29
N GLU A 566 -33.13 19.99 34.49
CA GLU A 566 -32.02 19.35 33.76
C GLU A 566 -31.82 17.88 34.17
N ASP A 567 -32.24 17.48 35.38
CA ASP A 567 -32.11 16.11 35.89
C ASP A 567 -33.13 15.17 35.21
N ASP A 568 -34.38 15.62 35.04
CA ASP A 568 -35.41 14.90 34.29
C ASP A 568 -35.00 14.69 32.82
N ALA A 569 -34.51 15.76 32.17
CA ALA A 569 -33.97 15.68 30.82
C ALA A 569 -32.79 14.69 30.72
N TYR A 570 -31.90 14.69 31.71
CA TYR A 570 -30.79 13.73 31.79
C TYR A 570 -31.27 12.28 32.00
N GLN A 571 -32.31 12.02 32.81
CA GLN A 571 -32.86 10.67 32.98
C GLN A 571 -33.49 10.13 31.70
N VAL A 572 -34.25 10.97 30.98
CA VAL A 572 -34.82 10.62 29.66
C VAL A 572 -33.70 10.35 28.67
N LEU A 573 -32.71 11.24 28.56
CA LEU A 573 -31.56 11.07 27.67
C LEU A 573 -30.78 9.80 27.99
N SER A 574 -30.37 9.59 29.24
CA SER A 574 -29.61 8.41 29.69
C SER A 574 -30.29 7.10 29.32
N THR A 575 -31.61 7.03 29.51
CA THR A 575 -32.39 5.83 29.17
C THR A 575 -32.55 5.68 27.65
N LEU A 576 -32.79 6.78 26.93
CA LEU A 576 -32.90 6.81 25.47
C LEU A 576 -31.59 6.42 24.76
N LYS A 577 -30.43 6.84 25.25
CA LYS A 577 -29.11 6.42 24.71
C LYS A 577 -28.93 4.91 24.79
N LYS A 578 -29.28 4.30 25.93
CA LYS A 578 -29.24 2.84 26.15
C LYS A 578 -30.16 2.12 25.17
N ILE A 579 -31.38 2.61 25.00
CA ILE A 579 -32.35 2.04 24.05
C ILE A 579 -31.87 2.19 22.61
N SER A 580 -31.39 3.37 22.20
CA SER A 580 -30.88 3.64 20.84
C SER A 580 -29.73 2.70 20.48
N ALA A 581 -28.73 2.58 21.37
CA ALA A 581 -27.58 1.69 21.18
C ALA A 581 -28.01 0.22 21.00
N PHE A 582 -28.95 -0.28 21.82
CA PHE A 582 -29.47 -1.64 21.68
C PHE A 582 -30.35 -1.83 20.44
N HIS A 583 -31.19 -0.86 20.09
CA HIS A 583 -32.07 -0.96 18.92
C HIS A 583 -31.29 -1.04 17.61
N ASN A 584 -30.10 -0.44 17.56
CA ASN A 584 -29.25 -0.54 16.38
C ASN A 584 -28.87 -2.00 16.04
N ALA A 585 -28.52 -2.83 17.03
CA ALA A 585 -28.08 -4.21 16.80
C ALA A 585 -29.11 -5.31 17.13
N HIS A 586 -30.31 -4.94 17.59
CA HIS A 586 -31.36 -5.87 18.03
C HIS A 586 -32.76 -5.41 17.59
N ASP A 587 -33.62 -6.38 17.22
CA ASP A 587 -35.03 -6.10 16.92
C ASP A 587 -35.84 -5.81 18.20
N LEU A 588 -36.22 -4.54 18.38
CA LEU A 588 -37.09 -4.07 19.47
C LEU A 588 -38.55 -3.87 19.01
N SER A 589 -38.97 -4.41 17.85
CA SER A 589 -40.33 -4.27 17.31
C SER A 589 -41.44 -4.79 18.22
N LYS A 590 -41.12 -5.63 19.22
CA LYS A 590 -42.09 -6.19 20.18
C LYS A 590 -42.67 -5.14 21.15
N TRP A 591 -41.99 -4.01 21.37
CA TRP A 591 -42.30 -3.06 22.45
C TRP A 591 -43.04 -1.77 22.01
N ASP A 592 -43.32 -1.62 20.71
CA ASP A 592 -43.95 -0.46 20.04
C ASP A 592 -43.46 0.92 20.55
N LEU A 593 -42.28 1.32 20.10
CA LEU A 593 -41.63 2.56 20.52
C LEU A 593 -41.91 3.75 19.60
N PHE A 594 -42.50 3.54 18.43
CA PHE A 594 -42.68 4.60 17.43
C PHE A 594 -43.54 5.74 17.99
N THR A 595 -44.70 5.39 18.56
CA THR A 595 -45.67 6.38 19.05
C THR A 595 -45.07 7.28 20.14
N SER A 596 -44.28 6.70 21.04
CA SER A 596 -43.58 7.41 22.12
C SER A 596 -42.52 8.36 21.58
N ILE A 597 -41.59 7.86 20.77
CA ILE A 597 -40.43 8.64 20.29
C ILE A 597 -40.85 9.69 19.24
N TYR A 598 -41.86 9.37 18.41
CA TYR A 598 -42.45 10.35 17.49
C TYR A 598 -43.12 11.52 18.24
N ARG A 599 -43.79 11.25 19.37
CA ARG A 599 -44.37 12.31 20.21
C ARG A 599 -43.26 13.22 20.76
N LEU A 600 -42.19 12.63 21.30
CA LEU A 600 -41.02 13.36 21.82
C LEU A 600 -40.40 14.31 20.78
N LEU A 601 -40.14 13.81 19.57
CA LEU A 601 -39.59 14.60 18.47
C LEU A 601 -40.55 15.71 18.01
N ASN A 602 -41.85 15.41 17.93
CA ASN A 602 -42.86 16.40 17.54
C ASN A 602 -43.01 17.51 18.59
N THR A 603 -42.97 17.20 19.89
CA THR A 603 -42.94 18.21 20.96
C THR A 603 -41.69 19.09 20.85
N GLY A 604 -40.52 18.48 20.60
CA GLY A 604 -39.28 19.23 20.39
C GLY A 604 -39.32 20.19 19.20
N LEU A 605 -39.98 19.82 18.09
CA LEU A 605 -40.22 20.73 16.96
C LEU A 605 -41.20 21.88 17.29
N GLN A 606 -42.17 21.65 18.17
CA GLN A 606 -43.20 22.64 18.51
C GLN A 606 -42.70 23.67 19.52
N ASN A 607 -41.94 23.24 20.52
CA ASN A 607 -41.44 24.10 21.59
C ASN A 607 -40.09 24.74 21.24
N GLY A 608 -39.21 24.03 20.52
CA GLY A 608 -37.89 24.52 20.11
C GLY A 608 -36.82 24.53 21.21
N ASP A 609 -37.13 24.02 22.39
CA ASP A 609 -36.30 24.01 23.62
C ASP A 609 -35.70 22.62 23.95
N MET A 610 -36.06 21.58 23.19
CA MET A 610 -35.61 20.20 23.43
C MET A 610 -34.08 20.06 23.33
N PRO A 611 -33.40 19.47 24.34
CA PRO A 611 -31.96 19.22 24.28
C PRO A 611 -31.53 18.44 23.04
N GLU A 612 -30.50 18.95 22.35
CA GLU A 612 -29.98 18.41 21.08
C GLU A 612 -29.70 16.89 21.13
N GLN A 613 -29.12 16.40 22.22
CA GLN A 613 -28.78 15.00 22.40
C GLN A 613 -30.04 14.10 22.48
N ILE A 614 -31.15 14.59 23.04
CA ILE A 614 -32.42 13.86 23.06
C ILE A 614 -32.95 13.76 21.63
N VAL A 615 -32.94 14.86 20.86
CA VAL A 615 -33.36 14.90 19.46
C VAL A 615 -32.53 13.94 18.60
N ILE A 616 -31.20 13.96 18.72
CA ILE A 616 -30.27 13.09 17.99
C ILE A 616 -30.60 11.60 18.24
N HIS A 617 -30.65 11.17 19.50
CA HIS A 617 -30.87 9.75 19.82
C HIS A 617 -32.32 9.31 19.56
N ALA A 618 -33.29 10.23 19.64
CA ALA A 618 -34.67 9.96 19.24
C ALA A 618 -34.80 9.77 17.72
N MET A 619 -34.11 10.59 16.91
CA MET A 619 -34.04 10.38 15.45
C MET A 619 -33.37 9.05 15.11
N GLN A 620 -32.21 8.74 15.69
CA GLN A 620 -31.55 7.43 15.51
C GLN A 620 -32.48 6.26 15.86
N CYS A 621 -33.10 6.28 17.04
CA CYS A 621 -34.00 5.20 17.46
C CYS A 621 -35.24 5.09 16.55
N THR A 622 -35.78 6.21 16.05
CA THR A 622 -36.87 6.19 15.06
C THR A 622 -36.44 5.62 13.71
N HIS A 623 -35.22 5.90 13.28
CA HIS A 623 -34.63 5.28 12.09
C HIS A 623 -34.51 3.76 12.26
N TYR A 624 -33.97 3.27 13.38
CA TYR A 624 -33.88 1.82 13.66
C TYR A 624 -35.25 1.13 13.72
N ILE A 625 -36.27 1.77 14.31
CA ILE A 625 -37.67 1.26 14.28
C ILE A 625 -38.12 1.00 12.84
N ILE A 626 -37.87 1.95 11.93
CA ILE A 626 -38.30 1.87 10.53
C ILE A 626 -37.51 0.76 9.79
N LEU A 627 -36.21 0.61 10.06
CA LEU A 627 -35.39 -0.44 9.43
C LEU A 627 -35.77 -1.85 9.90
N TRP A 628 -35.98 -2.07 11.19
CA TRP A 628 -36.43 -3.39 11.71
C TRP A 628 -37.85 -3.74 11.24
N HIS A 629 -38.74 -2.74 11.17
CA HIS A 629 -40.07 -2.94 10.59
C HIS A 629 -39.98 -3.28 9.09
N LEU A 630 -39.05 -2.68 8.34
CA LEU A 630 -38.78 -3.05 6.95
C LEU A 630 -38.21 -4.47 6.80
N ALA A 631 -37.30 -4.90 7.68
CA ALA A 631 -36.78 -6.27 7.69
C ALA A 631 -37.91 -7.30 7.84
N LYS A 632 -38.76 -7.12 8.87
CA LYS A 632 -39.92 -7.96 9.14
C LYS A 632 -40.92 -8.03 7.97
N VAL A 633 -41.15 -6.91 7.29
CA VAL A 633 -42.01 -6.84 6.08
C VAL A 633 -41.35 -7.54 4.88
N SER A 634 -40.02 -7.44 4.74
CA SER A 634 -39.26 -8.06 3.64
C SER A 634 -39.24 -9.58 3.73
N ASP A 635 -39.16 -10.15 4.94
CA ASP A 635 -39.13 -11.61 5.17
C ASP A 635 -40.49 -12.31 4.92
N GLY A 636 -41.53 -11.58 4.54
CA GLY A 636 -42.85 -12.14 4.23
C GLY A 636 -43.63 -12.67 5.45
N SER A 637 -43.13 -12.41 6.66
CA SER A 637 -43.78 -12.77 7.94
C SER A 637 -44.88 -11.78 8.37
N SER A 638 -45.02 -10.67 7.65
CA SER A 638 -45.90 -9.54 7.99
C SER A 638 -47.39 -9.76 7.77
N VAL A 639 -48.21 -9.11 8.59
CA VAL A 639 -49.67 -9.05 8.44
C VAL A 639 -50.04 -8.02 7.37
N LYS A 640 -51.17 -8.20 6.69
CA LYS A 640 -51.66 -7.33 5.58
C LYS A 640 -51.90 -5.83 5.92
N GLY A 641 -51.59 -5.39 7.15
CA GLY A 641 -51.61 -3.97 7.54
C GLY A 641 -50.22 -3.36 7.76
N ASP A 642 -49.20 -4.19 8.02
CA ASP A 642 -47.87 -3.74 8.50
C ASP A 642 -47.18 -2.81 7.49
N THR A 643 -47.20 -3.17 6.20
CA THR A 643 -46.64 -2.37 5.10
C THR A 643 -47.29 -0.97 4.98
N VAL A 644 -48.59 -0.84 5.31
CA VAL A 644 -49.30 0.46 5.28
C VAL A 644 -48.88 1.31 6.49
N THR A 645 -48.71 0.68 7.65
CA THR A 645 -48.20 1.35 8.86
C THR A 645 -46.76 1.82 8.63
N LEU A 646 -45.88 0.96 8.12
CA LEU A 646 -44.49 1.28 7.78
C LEU A 646 -44.41 2.48 6.83
N ARG A 647 -45.20 2.50 5.74
CA ARG A 647 -45.23 3.63 4.81
C ARG A 647 -45.58 4.95 5.50
N LYS A 648 -46.59 4.94 6.38
CA LYS A 648 -47.03 6.13 7.12
C LYS A 648 -45.94 6.61 8.10
N GLN A 649 -45.36 5.68 8.86
CA GLN A 649 -44.27 5.95 9.81
C GLN A 649 -43.06 6.56 9.10
N MET A 650 -42.60 5.93 8.02
CA MET A 650 -41.49 6.41 7.19
C MET A 650 -41.78 7.78 6.57
N SER A 651 -42.97 7.99 6.00
CA SER A 651 -43.31 9.27 5.36
C SER A 651 -43.37 10.43 6.36
N ALA A 652 -43.95 10.19 7.54
CA ALA A 652 -44.00 11.17 8.62
C ALA A 652 -42.60 11.47 9.19
N PHE A 653 -41.76 10.45 9.32
CA PHE A 653 -40.39 10.62 9.81
C PHE A 653 -39.49 11.37 8.82
N CYS A 654 -39.63 11.13 7.51
CA CYS A 654 -38.88 11.88 6.48
C CYS A 654 -39.20 13.39 6.54
N LEU A 655 -40.48 13.77 6.68
CA LEU A 655 -40.89 15.16 6.86
C LEU A 655 -40.33 15.76 8.16
N MET A 656 -40.29 14.97 9.24
CA MET A 656 -39.74 15.39 10.52
C MET A 656 -38.21 15.63 10.44
N CYS A 657 -37.46 14.74 9.79
CA CYS A 657 -36.04 14.95 9.51
C CYS A 657 -35.80 16.17 8.60
N GLN A 658 -36.66 16.41 7.60
CA GLN A 658 -36.58 17.60 6.76
C GLN A 658 -36.70 18.90 7.57
N HIS A 659 -37.63 18.95 8.54
CA HIS A 659 -37.70 20.07 9.48
C HIS A 659 -36.43 20.24 10.31
N PHE A 660 -35.82 19.14 10.80
CA PHE A 660 -34.59 19.19 11.58
C PHE A 660 -33.33 19.57 10.77
N ILE A 661 -33.31 19.41 9.44
CA ILE A 661 -32.23 19.96 8.56
C ILE A 661 -32.20 21.50 8.62
N SER A 662 -33.33 22.15 8.93
CA SER A 662 -33.41 23.60 9.14
C SER A 662 -33.15 24.04 10.60
N SER A 663 -32.70 23.13 11.48
CA SER A 663 -32.33 23.45 12.87
C SER A 663 -31.17 24.46 12.93
N ILE A 664 -31.10 25.24 14.00
CA ILE A 664 -29.94 26.11 14.28
C ILE A 664 -28.72 25.26 14.68
N ASN A 665 -28.94 24.09 15.26
CA ASN A 665 -27.89 23.22 15.79
C ASN A 665 -27.27 22.32 14.70
N THR A 666 -25.97 22.47 14.44
CA THR A 666 -25.24 21.71 13.41
C THR A 666 -25.29 20.20 13.60
N ALA A 667 -25.11 19.68 14.81
CA ALA A 667 -25.13 18.24 15.07
C ALA A 667 -26.52 17.62 14.80
N VAL A 668 -27.59 18.34 15.15
CA VAL A 668 -28.97 17.95 14.79
C VAL A 668 -29.17 17.96 13.26
N LYS A 669 -28.68 18.99 12.55
CA LYS A 669 -28.75 19.02 11.07
C LYS A 669 -28.03 17.83 10.44
N GLU A 670 -26.79 17.57 10.83
CA GLU A 670 -25.96 16.49 10.30
C GLU A 670 -26.59 15.12 10.55
N GLN A 671 -27.15 14.90 11.74
CA GLN A 671 -27.84 13.65 12.07
C GLN A 671 -29.11 13.46 11.25
N ALA A 672 -29.91 14.52 11.09
CA ALA A 672 -31.12 14.50 10.26
C ALA A 672 -30.79 14.28 8.78
N PHE A 673 -29.77 14.97 8.26
CA PHE A 673 -29.27 14.83 6.90
C PHE A 673 -28.80 13.40 6.59
N THR A 674 -28.00 12.81 7.48
CA THR A 674 -27.46 11.45 7.31
C THR A 674 -28.58 10.42 7.28
N ILE A 675 -29.47 10.45 8.27
CA ILE A 675 -30.65 9.57 8.33
C ILE A 675 -31.53 9.73 7.09
N LEU A 676 -31.73 10.97 6.62
CA LEU A 676 -32.59 11.22 5.46
C LEU A 676 -31.94 10.72 4.16
N CYS A 677 -30.63 10.86 3.99
CA CYS A 677 -29.92 10.24 2.86
C CYS A 677 -30.05 8.71 2.86
N ASP A 678 -29.87 8.06 4.02
CA ASP A 678 -29.98 6.60 4.11
C ASP A 678 -31.42 6.12 3.87
N LEU A 679 -32.43 6.79 4.45
CA LEU A 679 -33.84 6.48 4.20
C LEU A 679 -34.23 6.68 2.73
N LEU A 680 -33.81 7.78 2.11
CA LEU A 680 -34.08 8.05 0.69
C LEU A 680 -33.44 7.00 -0.22
N LEU A 681 -32.25 6.48 0.13
CA LEU A 681 -31.60 5.41 -0.62
C LEU A 681 -32.31 4.06 -0.43
N ILE A 682 -32.61 3.68 0.83
CA ILE A 682 -33.24 2.41 1.20
C ILE A 682 -34.67 2.31 0.63
N PHE A 683 -35.46 3.38 0.76
CA PHE A 683 -36.83 3.46 0.25
C PHE A 683 -36.92 4.01 -1.19
N SER A 684 -35.81 4.06 -1.93
CA SER A 684 -35.81 4.42 -3.34
C SER A 684 -36.50 3.37 -4.23
N HIS A 685 -36.61 3.65 -5.52
CA HIS A 685 -37.04 2.67 -6.52
C HIS A 685 -36.17 1.38 -6.55
N GLN A 686 -34.96 1.40 -5.97
CA GLN A 686 -34.11 0.22 -5.85
C GLN A 686 -34.65 -0.83 -4.84
N ILE A 687 -35.60 -0.47 -3.96
CA ILE A 687 -36.18 -1.41 -2.98
C ILE A 687 -36.93 -2.59 -3.63
N VAL A 688 -37.39 -2.40 -4.88
CA VAL A 688 -38.07 -3.42 -5.71
C VAL A 688 -37.10 -4.28 -6.52
N SER A 689 -35.82 -3.88 -6.58
CA SER A 689 -34.79 -4.63 -7.30
C SER A 689 -34.67 -6.07 -6.78
N SER A 690 -34.14 -6.96 -7.63
CA SER A 690 -34.00 -8.39 -7.31
C SER A 690 -35.31 -9.13 -6.99
N GLY A 691 -36.45 -8.64 -7.50
CA GLY A 691 -37.75 -9.34 -7.47
C GLY A 691 -38.61 -9.07 -6.23
N ARG A 692 -38.39 -7.95 -5.52
CA ARG A 692 -39.14 -7.57 -4.32
C ARG A 692 -40.37 -6.71 -4.66
N GLU A 693 -41.16 -7.11 -5.66
CA GLU A 693 -42.32 -6.34 -6.17
C GLU A 693 -43.35 -5.99 -5.09
N GLN A 694 -43.52 -6.83 -4.05
CA GLN A 694 -44.39 -6.51 -2.91
C GLN A 694 -44.00 -5.23 -2.13
N LEU A 695 -42.77 -4.75 -2.28
CA LEU A 695 -42.26 -3.53 -1.63
C LEU A 695 -42.43 -2.26 -2.48
N GLU A 696 -42.95 -2.33 -3.72
CA GLU A 696 -43.19 -1.16 -4.58
C GLU A 696 -43.98 -0.07 -3.88
N CYS A 697 -44.93 -0.50 -3.04
CA CYS A 697 -45.80 0.40 -2.32
C CYS A 697 -45.08 1.17 -1.18
N LEU A 698 -43.82 0.87 -0.88
CA LEU A 698 -42.98 1.60 0.08
C LEU A 698 -42.06 2.64 -0.58
N ILE A 699 -42.01 2.72 -1.91
CA ILE A 699 -41.14 3.67 -2.61
C ILE A 699 -41.46 5.11 -2.18
N TYR A 700 -40.43 5.81 -1.75
CA TYR A 700 -40.43 7.24 -1.47
C TYR A 700 -39.54 7.95 -2.50
N SER A 701 -39.92 9.15 -2.91
CA SER A 701 -39.15 9.95 -3.86
C SER A 701 -39.09 11.39 -3.33
N PRO A 702 -37.90 11.98 -3.18
CA PRO A 702 -37.77 13.31 -2.61
C PRO A 702 -38.30 14.35 -3.59
N ASP A 703 -39.12 15.28 -3.09
CA ASP A 703 -39.62 16.38 -3.91
C ASP A 703 -38.52 17.42 -4.21
N SER A 704 -38.84 18.39 -5.06
CA SER A 704 -37.86 19.41 -5.47
C SER A 704 -37.42 20.34 -4.33
N SER A 705 -38.19 20.44 -3.24
CA SER A 705 -37.81 21.24 -2.06
C SER A 705 -36.73 20.48 -1.28
N LEU A 706 -37.02 19.22 -0.94
CA LEU A 706 -36.10 18.36 -0.21
C LEU A 706 -34.80 18.12 -1.00
N GLN A 707 -34.85 17.94 -2.33
CA GLN A 707 -33.64 17.83 -3.15
C GLN A 707 -32.75 19.09 -3.10
N ALA A 708 -33.36 20.28 -3.02
CA ALA A 708 -32.65 21.55 -2.90
C ALA A 708 -32.11 21.78 -1.48
N GLU A 709 -32.88 21.45 -0.45
CA GLU A 709 -32.46 21.55 0.96
C GLU A 709 -31.26 20.64 1.26
N LEU A 710 -31.28 19.40 0.78
CA LEU A 710 -30.14 18.48 0.88
C LEU A 710 -28.90 18.97 0.11
N LEU A 711 -29.09 19.60 -1.06
CA LEU A 711 -27.98 20.18 -1.82
C LEU A 711 -27.37 21.39 -1.10
N ASN A 712 -28.21 22.29 -0.58
CA ASN A 712 -27.78 23.47 0.17
C ASN A 712 -27.00 23.06 1.42
N PHE A 713 -27.46 22.04 2.16
CA PHE A 713 -26.71 21.48 3.29
C PHE A 713 -25.28 21.06 2.89
N ILE A 714 -25.11 20.38 1.75
CA ILE A 714 -23.77 20.01 1.24
C ILE A 714 -22.93 21.23 0.89
N LEU A 715 -23.52 22.26 0.29
CA LEU A 715 -22.81 23.50 -0.04
C LEU A 715 -22.35 24.24 1.22
N ASP A 716 -23.21 24.33 2.25
CA ASP A 716 -22.94 25.07 3.48
C ASP A 716 -22.00 24.32 4.45
N HIS A 717 -22.06 22.98 4.50
CA HIS A 717 -21.37 22.17 5.53
C HIS A 717 -20.19 21.32 5.02
N VAL A 718 -20.02 21.14 3.70
CA VAL A 718 -18.87 20.38 3.13
C VAL A 718 -17.84 21.29 2.47
N PHE A 719 -18.29 22.20 1.59
CA PHE A 719 -17.41 23.04 0.77
C PHE A 719 -17.07 24.38 1.44
N ILE A 720 -16.41 24.28 2.59
CA ILE A 720 -15.96 25.40 3.42
C ILE A 720 -14.48 25.70 3.11
N ASP A 721 -14.11 26.97 3.00
CA ASP A 721 -12.71 27.38 2.80
C ASP A 721 -11.89 27.24 4.09
N GLN A 722 -10.79 26.47 4.01
CA GLN A 722 -9.99 26.10 5.19
C GLN A 722 -9.06 27.23 5.68
N ASP A 723 -8.83 28.26 4.85
CA ASP A 723 -7.88 29.35 5.14
C ASP A 723 -8.44 30.39 6.15
N ASP A 724 -9.74 30.36 6.46
CA ASP A 724 -10.37 31.31 7.39
C ASP A 724 -10.26 30.91 8.88
N ASP A 725 -10.04 29.63 9.19
CA ASP A 725 -9.90 29.13 10.58
C ASP A 725 -8.51 29.43 11.20
N ASP A 726 -7.49 29.66 10.37
CA ASP A 726 -6.14 30.08 10.81
C ASP A 726 -6.12 31.49 11.46
N ASN A 727 -7.25 32.21 11.46
CA ASN A 727 -7.42 33.51 12.14
C ASN A 727 -8.01 33.41 13.57
N SER A 728 -8.16 32.20 14.14
CA SER A 728 -8.49 32.06 15.56
C SER A 728 -7.38 32.68 16.43
N THR A 729 -7.74 33.69 17.24
CA THR A 729 -6.76 34.50 18.01
C THR A 729 -6.09 33.78 19.18
N ASP A 730 -6.50 32.55 19.50
CA ASP A 730 -5.78 31.68 20.42
C ASP A 730 -4.81 30.80 19.62
N GLY A 731 -3.50 31.06 19.76
CA GLY A 731 -2.43 30.37 19.04
C GLY A 731 -2.18 28.92 19.46
N GLN A 732 -3.25 28.14 19.65
CA GLN A 732 -3.18 26.69 19.72
C GLN A 732 -3.23 26.17 18.29
N GLN A 733 -2.16 25.49 17.85
CA GLN A 733 -2.26 24.66 16.66
C GLN A 733 -3.27 23.56 16.96
N GLU A 734 -4.46 23.63 16.36
CA GLU A 734 -5.39 22.50 16.36
C GLU A 734 -4.67 21.25 15.83
N ASP A 735 -4.83 20.16 16.55
CA ASP A 735 -4.20 18.87 16.27
C ASP A 735 -4.52 18.39 14.84
N GLU A 736 -3.50 17.93 14.11
CA GLU A 736 -3.69 17.35 12.77
C GLU A 736 -4.69 16.19 12.81
N ALA A 737 -4.75 15.42 13.91
CA ALA A 737 -5.72 14.36 14.12
C ALA A 737 -7.18 14.88 14.10
N SER A 738 -7.46 16.01 14.76
CA SER A 738 -8.81 16.60 14.81
C SER A 738 -9.23 17.15 13.45
N LYS A 739 -8.31 17.79 12.71
CA LYS A 739 -8.56 18.25 11.33
C LYS A 739 -8.86 17.08 10.39
N ILE A 740 -8.19 15.94 10.56
CA ILE A 740 -8.45 14.70 9.83
C ILE A 740 -9.84 14.14 10.17
N GLU A 741 -10.23 14.08 11.45
CA GLU A 741 -11.57 13.60 11.85
C GLU A 741 -12.70 14.46 11.26
N ALA A 742 -12.56 15.79 11.35
CA ALA A 742 -13.52 16.73 10.75
C ALA A 742 -13.59 16.60 9.22
N LEU A 743 -12.48 16.30 8.55
CA LEU A 743 -12.46 15.99 7.11
C LEU A 743 -13.14 14.64 6.81
N HIS A 744 -12.89 13.59 7.59
CA HIS A 744 -13.57 12.29 7.45
C HIS A 744 -15.10 12.45 7.58
N LYS A 745 -15.56 13.24 8.56
CA LYS A 745 -16.99 13.55 8.75
C LYS A 745 -17.60 14.25 7.52
N ARG A 746 -16.95 15.30 7.00
CA ARG A 746 -17.40 16.00 5.76
C ARG A 746 -17.38 15.09 4.53
N ARG A 747 -16.37 14.21 4.40
CA ARG A 747 -16.30 13.18 3.34
C ARG A 747 -17.47 12.20 3.41
N ASN A 748 -17.88 11.77 4.61
CA ASN A 748 -19.04 10.90 4.80
C ASN A 748 -20.35 11.59 4.33
N LEU A 749 -20.56 12.86 4.71
CA LEU A 749 -21.73 13.65 4.29
C LEU A 749 -21.79 13.79 2.76
N LEU A 750 -20.67 14.14 2.12
CA LEU A 750 -20.59 14.24 0.66
C LEU A 750 -20.86 12.90 -0.03
N ALA A 751 -20.28 11.81 0.49
CA ALA A 751 -20.53 10.47 -0.04
C ALA A 751 -22.00 10.06 0.08
N ALA A 752 -22.68 10.40 1.20
CA ALA A 752 -24.11 10.15 1.39
C ALA A 752 -24.96 10.80 0.29
N TYR A 753 -24.72 12.08 -0.02
CA TYR A 753 -25.43 12.76 -1.12
C TYR A 753 -25.04 12.24 -2.51
N CYS A 754 -23.75 11.97 -2.74
CA CYS A 754 -23.28 11.40 -4.01
C CYS A 754 -23.88 10.01 -4.30
N LYS A 755 -24.13 9.19 -3.26
CA LYS A 755 -24.91 7.94 -3.42
C LYS A 755 -26.31 8.22 -3.98
N LEU A 756 -27.02 9.25 -3.52
CA LEU A 756 -28.34 9.61 -4.05
C LEU A 756 -28.31 9.98 -5.54
N ILE A 757 -27.27 10.68 -5.99
CA ILE A 757 -27.06 10.99 -7.42
C ILE A 757 -26.79 9.71 -8.22
N VAL A 758 -25.86 8.87 -7.74
CA VAL A 758 -25.43 7.66 -8.45
C VAL A 758 -26.53 6.59 -8.52
N TYR A 759 -27.40 6.51 -7.52
CA TYR A 759 -28.56 5.60 -7.55
C TYR A 759 -29.83 6.26 -8.12
N ASN A 760 -29.71 7.45 -8.74
CA ASN A 760 -30.81 8.19 -9.40
C ASN A 760 -32.02 8.39 -8.48
N VAL A 761 -31.76 8.71 -7.20
CA VAL A 761 -32.75 9.08 -6.18
C VAL A 761 -33.02 10.58 -6.20
N VAL A 762 -31.99 11.38 -6.53
CA VAL A 762 -32.09 12.81 -6.85
C VAL A 762 -31.65 13.05 -8.29
N GLU A 763 -32.02 14.19 -8.88
CA GLU A 763 -31.64 14.49 -10.26
C GLU A 763 -30.12 14.59 -10.46
N ILE A 764 -29.60 13.96 -11.52
CA ILE A 764 -28.17 14.07 -11.93
C ILE A 764 -27.74 15.54 -12.16
N ASN A 765 -28.69 16.46 -12.35
CA ASN A 765 -28.45 17.90 -12.44
C ASN A 765 -27.88 18.52 -11.15
N THR A 766 -28.23 18.02 -9.97
CA THR A 766 -27.72 18.57 -8.68
C THR A 766 -26.22 18.34 -8.53
N GLY A 767 -25.69 17.29 -9.17
CA GLY A 767 -24.25 17.06 -9.31
C GLY A 767 -23.48 18.22 -9.95
N ALA A 768 -24.14 19.16 -10.63
CA ALA A 768 -23.48 20.31 -11.24
C ALA A 768 -22.74 21.18 -10.21
N ASP A 769 -23.33 21.38 -9.02
CA ASP A 769 -22.73 22.17 -7.94
C ASP A 769 -21.66 21.42 -7.15
N ILE A 770 -21.56 20.11 -7.32
CA ILE A 770 -20.51 19.26 -6.75
C ILE A 770 -19.34 19.15 -7.73
N PHE A 771 -19.61 18.86 -9.01
CA PHE A 771 -18.56 18.69 -10.01
C PHE A 771 -17.75 19.98 -10.23
N LYS A 772 -18.37 21.17 -10.09
CA LYS A 772 -17.64 22.44 -10.16
C LYS A 772 -16.51 22.57 -9.12
N GLN A 773 -16.65 21.88 -7.99
CA GLN A 773 -15.70 21.90 -6.86
C GLN A 773 -14.47 20.99 -7.06
N TYR A 774 -14.46 20.15 -8.11
CA TYR A 774 -13.45 19.10 -8.33
C TYR A 774 -11.99 19.56 -8.31
N THR A 775 -11.71 20.79 -8.77
CA THR A 775 -10.34 21.35 -8.73
C THR A 775 -10.04 22.12 -7.45
N LYS A 776 -11.03 22.82 -6.86
CA LYS A 776 -10.86 23.60 -5.62
C LYS A 776 -10.57 22.67 -4.43
N TYR A 777 -11.36 21.61 -4.26
CA TYR A 777 -11.24 20.66 -3.14
C TYR A 777 -10.69 19.29 -3.57
N TYR A 778 -9.69 19.29 -4.48
CA TYR A 778 -9.16 18.05 -5.05
C TYR A 778 -8.50 17.12 -4.00
N ASN A 779 -7.84 17.69 -3.00
CA ASN A 779 -7.17 16.91 -1.94
C ASN A 779 -8.19 16.21 -1.03
N ASP A 780 -9.20 16.97 -0.61
CA ASP A 780 -10.24 16.59 0.36
C ASP A 780 -11.28 15.62 -0.21
N TYR A 781 -11.79 15.93 -1.41
CA TYR A 781 -13.00 15.32 -1.99
C TYR A 781 -12.82 14.84 -3.43
N GLY A 782 -11.63 15.04 -4.03
CA GLY A 782 -11.41 14.79 -5.46
C GLY A 782 -11.61 13.33 -5.89
N ASP A 783 -11.37 12.36 -5.01
CA ASP A 783 -11.66 10.94 -5.25
C ASP A 783 -13.17 10.65 -5.26
N ILE A 784 -13.91 11.13 -4.25
CA ILE A 784 -15.38 10.99 -4.17
C ILE A 784 -16.07 11.62 -5.39
N ILE A 785 -15.66 12.85 -5.75
CA ILE A 785 -16.20 13.57 -6.91
C ILE A 785 -15.85 12.85 -8.22
N LYS A 786 -14.62 12.34 -8.36
CA LYS A 786 -14.17 11.58 -9.55
C LYS A 786 -14.95 10.28 -9.74
N GLU A 787 -15.26 9.55 -8.67
CA GLU A 787 -16.05 8.33 -8.82
C GLU A 787 -17.53 8.63 -9.10
N THR A 788 -18.10 9.67 -8.48
CA THR A 788 -19.45 10.18 -8.81
C THR A 788 -19.54 10.57 -10.30
N LEU A 789 -18.53 11.27 -10.83
CA LEU A 789 -18.38 11.57 -12.26
C LEU A 789 -18.27 10.28 -13.12
N SER A 790 -17.54 9.28 -12.64
CA SER A 790 -17.37 8.01 -13.36
C SER A 790 -18.66 7.22 -13.46
N LYS A 791 -19.41 7.11 -12.35
CA LYS A 791 -20.68 6.38 -12.24
C LYS A 791 -21.81 7.06 -13.00
N THR A 792 -22.01 8.38 -12.84
CA THR A 792 -23.03 9.13 -13.59
C THR A 792 -22.85 9.00 -15.11
N ARG A 793 -21.61 9.06 -15.60
CA ARG A 793 -21.25 8.78 -17.01
C ARG A 793 -21.56 7.35 -17.46
N GLN A 794 -21.53 6.36 -16.57
CA GLN A 794 -21.89 4.97 -16.88
C GLN A 794 -23.42 4.78 -16.99
N ILE A 795 -24.18 5.53 -16.18
CA ILE A 795 -25.65 5.48 -16.11
C ILE A 795 -26.27 6.22 -17.31
N ASP A 796 -25.97 7.51 -17.48
CA ASP A 796 -26.44 8.30 -18.61
C ASP A 796 -25.34 9.26 -19.08
N LYS A 797 -24.74 8.94 -20.24
CA LYS A 797 -23.68 9.74 -20.86
C LYS A 797 -24.16 11.12 -21.30
N ILE A 798 -25.40 11.25 -21.77
CA ILE A 798 -25.93 12.51 -22.29
C ILE A 798 -26.22 13.42 -21.10
N GLN A 799 -26.94 12.93 -20.08
CA GLN A 799 -27.23 13.73 -18.90
C GLN A 799 -25.96 14.09 -18.13
N TYR A 800 -25.00 13.16 -18.01
CA TYR A 800 -23.66 13.44 -17.52
C TYR A 800 -22.99 14.64 -18.22
N ALA A 801 -23.00 14.65 -19.55
CA ALA A 801 -22.38 15.72 -20.34
C ALA A 801 -23.12 17.07 -20.19
N LYS A 802 -24.45 17.03 -19.97
CA LYS A 802 -25.25 18.21 -19.62
C LYS A 802 -24.92 18.74 -18.23
N THR A 803 -24.79 17.88 -17.22
CA THR A 803 -24.40 18.29 -15.87
C THR A 803 -22.97 18.87 -15.87
N LEU A 804 -22.03 18.27 -16.60
CA LEU A 804 -20.67 18.81 -16.76
C LEU A 804 -20.65 20.24 -17.31
N ILE A 805 -21.39 20.50 -18.40
CA ILE A 805 -21.41 21.85 -18.97
C ILE A 805 -22.15 22.83 -18.07
N LEU A 806 -23.20 22.38 -17.36
CA LEU A 806 -23.89 23.18 -16.35
C LEU A 806 -22.95 23.60 -15.20
N SER A 807 -22.05 22.72 -14.71
CA SER A 807 -21.01 23.10 -13.74
C SER A 807 -20.13 24.25 -14.21
N LEU A 808 -19.66 24.17 -15.46
CA LEU A 808 -18.81 25.21 -16.06
C LEU A 808 -19.59 26.51 -16.28
N GLN A 809 -20.86 26.42 -16.68
CA GLN A 809 -21.75 27.58 -16.81
C GLN A 809 -21.99 28.26 -15.47
N LYS A 810 -22.15 27.50 -14.38
CA LYS A 810 -22.31 28.03 -13.02
C LYS A 810 -21.06 28.79 -12.57
N LEU A 811 -19.87 28.18 -12.63
CA LEU A 811 -18.61 28.85 -12.32
C LEU A 811 -18.39 30.13 -13.16
N PHE A 812 -18.75 30.09 -14.44
CA PHE A 812 -18.63 31.25 -15.31
C PHE A 812 -19.56 32.40 -14.89
N ASN A 813 -20.79 32.10 -14.44
CA ASN A 813 -21.70 33.12 -13.90
C ASN A 813 -21.26 33.63 -12.52
N GLU A 814 -20.74 32.77 -11.66
CA GLU A 814 -20.18 33.12 -10.34
C GLU A 814 -19.04 34.14 -10.51
N MET A 815 -18.05 33.81 -11.36
CA MET A 815 -16.96 34.71 -11.75
C MET A 815 -17.46 36.05 -12.36
N LEU A 816 -18.49 36.02 -13.23
CA LEU A 816 -19.08 37.26 -13.77
C LEU A 816 -19.81 38.10 -12.70
N SER A 817 -20.31 37.47 -11.63
CA SER A 817 -20.98 38.17 -10.54
C SER A 817 -20.00 38.87 -9.59
N GLU A 818 -18.82 38.28 -9.39
CA GLU A 818 -17.74 38.84 -8.56
C GLU A 818 -16.94 39.93 -9.28
N PHE A 819 -16.48 39.66 -10.51
CA PHE A 819 -15.57 40.54 -11.26
C PHE A 819 -16.29 41.45 -12.27
N GLY A 820 -17.60 41.29 -12.42
CA GLY A 820 -18.40 42.05 -13.39
C GLY A 820 -18.18 41.62 -14.85
N PHE A 821 -18.71 42.44 -15.76
CA PHE A 821 -18.81 42.08 -17.19
C PHE A 821 -17.53 42.37 -18.01
N THR A 822 -16.53 43.04 -17.43
CA THR A 822 -15.23 43.32 -18.07
C THR A 822 -14.26 42.18 -17.79
N LEU A 823 -14.45 41.05 -18.47
CA LEU A 823 -13.68 39.83 -18.24
C LEU A 823 -12.24 39.91 -18.76
N ASP A 824 -11.26 39.78 -17.87
CA ASP A 824 -9.90 39.42 -18.24
C ASP A 824 -9.78 37.89 -18.44
N ARG A 825 -9.61 37.47 -19.69
CA ARG A 825 -9.41 36.05 -20.07
C ARG A 825 -8.04 35.48 -19.67
N SER A 826 -7.12 36.32 -19.17
CA SER A 826 -5.85 35.89 -18.57
C SER A 826 -5.89 35.79 -17.05
N SER A 827 -7.02 36.14 -16.41
CA SER A 827 -7.22 36.00 -14.97
C SER A 827 -7.08 34.54 -14.50
N SER A 828 -6.62 34.36 -13.26
CA SER A 828 -6.50 33.05 -12.61
C SER A 828 -7.86 32.33 -12.53
N ALA A 829 -8.94 33.06 -12.21
CA ALA A 829 -10.30 32.52 -12.16
C ALA A 829 -10.73 31.91 -13.50
N PHE A 830 -10.62 32.66 -14.60
CA PHE A 830 -10.99 32.15 -15.93
C PHE A 830 -10.09 30.98 -16.38
N CYS A 831 -8.78 31.08 -16.12
CA CYS A 831 -7.84 29.99 -16.40
C CYS A 831 -8.15 28.72 -15.58
N GLY A 832 -8.59 28.85 -14.34
CA GLY A 832 -9.02 27.75 -13.47
C GLY A 832 -10.25 27.01 -14.02
N ILE A 833 -11.27 27.75 -14.47
CA ILE A 833 -12.47 27.16 -15.10
C ILE A 833 -12.07 26.43 -16.40
N LYS A 834 -11.14 27.00 -17.18
CA LYS A 834 -10.62 26.39 -18.40
C LYS A 834 -9.82 25.11 -18.14
N GLU A 835 -8.98 25.08 -17.10
CA GLU A 835 -8.28 23.86 -16.68
C GLU A 835 -9.24 22.77 -16.18
N LEU A 836 -10.30 23.14 -15.43
CA LEU A 836 -11.36 22.20 -15.04
C LEU A 836 -12.06 21.62 -16.29
N ALA A 837 -12.37 22.45 -17.28
CA ALA A 837 -12.94 22.01 -18.55
C ALA A 837 -12.01 21.05 -19.32
N ARG A 838 -10.70 21.32 -19.34
CA ARG A 838 -9.70 20.40 -19.90
C ARG A 838 -9.70 19.05 -19.16
N ARG A 839 -9.77 19.05 -17.83
CA ARG A 839 -9.88 17.82 -17.02
C ARG A 839 -11.18 17.06 -17.30
N PHE A 840 -12.31 17.75 -17.45
CA PHE A 840 -13.58 17.15 -17.86
C PHE A 840 -13.52 16.58 -19.30
N SER A 841 -12.84 17.24 -20.23
CA SER A 841 -12.67 16.74 -21.60
C SER A 841 -12.00 15.35 -21.60
N LEU A 842 -11.04 15.10 -20.70
CA LEU A 842 -10.37 13.80 -20.55
C LEU A 842 -11.31 12.67 -20.08
N THR A 843 -12.41 12.95 -19.38
CA THR A 843 -13.33 11.90 -18.87
C THR A 843 -14.13 11.20 -19.98
N PHE A 844 -14.20 11.76 -21.18
CA PHE A 844 -14.82 11.11 -22.35
C PHE A 844 -13.92 10.02 -22.98
N GLY A 845 -12.67 9.87 -22.52
CA GLY A 845 -11.74 8.82 -22.96
C GLY A 845 -11.15 9.05 -24.36
N LEU A 846 -10.67 7.96 -24.98
CA LEU A 846 -10.14 7.94 -26.36
C LEU A 846 -11.15 7.42 -27.38
N ASP A 847 -12.13 6.61 -26.95
CA ASP A 847 -13.16 6.02 -27.81
C ASP A 847 -14.29 7.03 -28.09
N GLN A 848 -14.01 7.95 -29.03
CA GLN A 848 -14.92 9.02 -29.44
C GLN A 848 -16.26 8.50 -29.99
N LEU A 849 -16.33 7.26 -30.47
CA LEU A 849 -17.58 6.66 -30.99
C LEU A 849 -18.57 6.37 -29.85
N LYS A 850 -18.09 5.94 -28.68
CA LYS A 850 -18.94 5.63 -27.52
C LYS A 850 -19.47 6.84 -26.77
N THR A 851 -18.92 8.02 -26.99
CA THR A 851 -19.27 9.29 -26.31
C THR A 851 -19.78 10.38 -27.25
N ARG A 852 -19.75 10.10 -28.56
CA ARG A 852 -20.19 10.94 -29.68
C ARG A 852 -21.37 11.87 -29.39
N GLU A 853 -22.54 11.30 -29.07
CA GLU A 853 -23.79 12.06 -28.90
C GLU A 853 -23.77 12.95 -27.66
N ALA A 854 -23.13 12.48 -26.58
CA ALA A 854 -22.97 13.23 -25.34
C ALA A 854 -22.07 14.47 -25.53
N VAL A 855 -20.93 14.31 -26.20
CA VAL A 855 -20.03 15.43 -26.53
C VAL A 855 -20.72 16.40 -27.51
N ALA A 856 -21.43 15.89 -28.52
CA ALA A 856 -22.21 16.73 -29.43
C ALA A 856 -23.33 17.52 -28.71
N MET A 857 -23.95 16.96 -27.67
CA MET A 857 -24.94 17.67 -26.84
C MET A 857 -24.28 18.75 -25.97
N LEU A 858 -23.18 18.43 -25.29
CA LEU A 858 -22.38 19.38 -24.52
C LEU A 858 -22.00 20.63 -25.33
N HIS A 859 -21.63 20.44 -26.60
CA HIS A 859 -21.34 21.56 -27.50
C HIS A 859 -22.58 22.39 -27.88
N LYS A 860 -23.78 21.80 -27.98
CA LYS A 860 -25.02 22.56 -28.25
C LYS A 860 -25.40 23.43 -27.05
N ASP A 861 -25.47 22.82 -25.87
CA ASP A 861 -25.84 23.50 -24.63
C ASP A 861 -24.83 24.62 -24.29
N GLY A 862 -23.53 24.39 -24.56
CA GLY A 862 -22.49 25.42 -24.43
C GLY A 862 -22.59 26.56 -25.45
N ILE A 863 -22.96 26.29 -26.71
CA ILE A 863 -23.24 27.33 -27.72
C ILE A 863 -24.46 28.16 -27.29
N GLU A 864 -25.56 27.51 -26.90
CA GLU A 864 -26.78 28.19 -26.47
C GLU A 864 -26.52 29.12 -25.28
N PHE A 865 -25.70 28.68 -24.31
CA PHE A 865 -25.27 29.52 -23.19
C PHE A 865 -24.43 30.73 -23.63
N ALA A 866 -23.50 30.56 -24.55
CA ALA A 866 -22.62 31.65 -25.04
C ALA A 866 -23.39 32.78 -25.74
N PHE A 867 -24.53 32.46 -26.38
CA PHE A 867 -25.39 33.43 -27.07
C PHE A 867 -26.68 33.79 -26.30
N LYS A 868 -26.87 33.27 -25.08
CA LYS A 868 -28.09 33.45 -24.26
C LYS A 868 -28.40 34.92 -23.93
N VAL A 869 -27.37 35.71 -23.64
CA VAL A 869 -27.50 37.11 -23.21
C VAL A 869 -26.93 38.04 -24.29
N ARG A 870 -27.79 38.90 -24.84
CA ARG A 870 -27.38 39.92 -25.83
C ARG A 870 -26.49 40.97 -25.17
N SER A 871 -25.64 41.62 -25.97
CA SER A 871 -24.77 42.67 -25.46
C SER A 871 -25.55 43.87 -24.93
N PRO A 872 -25.21 44.40 -23.74
CA PRO A 872 -25.78 45.66 -23.23
C PRO A 872 -25.34 46.90 -24.04
N GLN A 873 -24.34 46.78 -24.92
CA GLN A 873 -23.80 47.89 -25.74
C GLN A 873 -24.43 47.97 -27.15
N GLY A 874 -25.43 47.12 -27.46
CA GLY A 874 -26.22 47.18 -28.70
C GLY A 874 -25.77 46.22 -29.81
N ASP A 875 -26.61 46.11 -30.84
CA ASP A 875 -26.43 45.18 -31.96
C ASP A 875 -25.13 45.48 -32.74
N GLY A 876 -24.14 44.59 -32.59
CA GLY A 876 -22.81 44.71 -33.20
C GLY A 876 -21.64 44.49 -32.24
N SER A 877 -21.89 44.57 -30.93
CA SER A 877 -20.92 44.26 -29.86
C SER A 877 -21.02 42.79 -29.39
N PRO A 878 -19.95 42.18 -28.81
CA PRO A 878 -19.94 40.76 -28.49
C PRO A 878 -20.99 40.38 -27.42
N PRO A 879 -21.68 39.23 -27.55
CA PRO A 879 -22.55 38.69 -26.50
C PRO A 879 -21.81 38.55 -25.17
N LEU A 880 -22.54 38.72 -24.06
CA LEU A 880 -21.94 38.73 -22.71
C LEU A 880 -21.15 37.45 -22.41
N ASN A 881 -21.71 36.31 -22.80
CA ASN A 881 -21.17 34.99 -22.50
C ASN A 881 -20.25 34.46 -23.62
N LEU A 882 -19.89 35.29 -24.62
CA LEU A 882 -19.02 34.87 -25.73
C LEU A 882 -17.67 34.26 -25.27
N PRO A 883 -17.00 34.74 -24.19
CA PRO A 883 -15.78 34.14 -23.68
C PRO A 883 -15.92 32.67 -23.24
N PHE A 884 -17.13 32.19 -22.95
CA PHE A 884 -17.37 30.78 -22.62
C PHE A 884 -16.98 29.82 -23.76
N LEU A 885 -16.92 30.30 -25.01
CA LEU A 885 -16.45 29.50 -26.14
C LEU A 885 -14.96 29.10 -26.05
N ASP A 886 -14.11 29.87 -25.35
CA ASP A 886 -12.72 29.48 -25.08
C ASP A 886 -12.63 28.29 -24.10
N ILE A 887 -13.58 28.18 -23.16
CA ILE A 887 -13.73 27.04 -22.24
C ILE A 887 -14.30 25.83 -23.00
N LEU A 888 -15.34 26.04 -23.82
CA LEU A 888 -15.95 25.01 -24.65
C LEU A 888 -14.98 24.42 -25.70
N CYS A 889 -13.96 25.19 -26.10
CA CYS A 889 -12.95 24.75 -27.04
C CYS A 889 -12.14 23.52 -26.55
N GLU A 890 -11.96 23.35 -25.24
CA GLU A 890 -11.24 22.21 -24.64
C GLU A 890 -11.90 20.85 -24.94
N PHE A 891 -13.21 20.83 -25.24
CA PHE A 891 -13.96 19.64 -25.63
C PHE A 891 -13.92 19.34 -27.14
N SER A 892 -13.52 20.32 -27.97
CA SER A 892 -13.54 20.19 -29.43
C SER A 892 -12.64 19.08 -29.98
N SER A 893 -11.60 18.69 -29.22
CA SER A 893 -10.70 17.57 -29.52
C SER A 893 -11.37 16.18 -29.38
N LYS A 894 -12.53 16.11 -28.71
CA LYS A 894 -13.31 14.88 -28.50
C LYS A 894 -14.43 14.68 -29.52
N LEU A 895 -14.72 15.67 -30.35
CA LEU A 895 -15.63 15.53 -31.49
C LEU A 895 -14.96 14.83 -32.67
N ILE A 896 -15.61 13.81 -33.23
CA ILE A 896 -15.23 13.26 -34.53
C ILE A 896 -15.48 14.28 -35.65
N GLN A 897 -14.76 14.13 -36.78
CA GLN A 897 -14.80 15.09 -37.89
C GLN A 897 -16.19 15.26 -38.54
N GLN A 898 -17.07 14.25 -38.45
CA GLN A 898 -18.46 14.39 -38.89
C GLN A 898 -19.26 15.34 -37.99
N ASP A 899 -19.09 15.26 -36.67
CA ASP A 899 -19.85 16.07 -35.72
C ASP A 899 -19.27 17.46 -35.55
N LYS A 900 -17.96 17.66 -35.76
CA LYS A 900 -17.39 19.00 -35.90
C LYS A 900 -18.14 19.83 -36.96
N LYS A 901 -18.49 19.23 -38.11
CA LYS A 901 -19.33 19.87 -39.14
C LYS A 901 -20.76 20.14 -38.64
N THR A 902 -21.38 19.17 -37.97
CA THR A 902 -22.74 19.33 -37.40
C THR A 902 -22.82 20.42 -36.33
N VAL A 903 -21.84 20.48 -35.42
CA VAL A 903 -21.71 21.51 -34.38
C VAL A 903 -21.38 22.87 -35.00
N HIS A 904 -20.57 22.92 -36.06
CA HIS A 904 -20.31 24.15 -36.79
C HIS A 904 -21.58 24.70 -37.48
N MET A 905 -22.36 23.85 -38.15
CA MET A 905 -23.68 24.22 -38.70
C MET A 905 -24.69 24.63 -37.61
N TYR A 906 -24.52 24.17 -36.37
CA TYR A 906 -25.34 24.62 -35.24
C TYR A 906 -24.92 26.01 -34.79
N LEU A 907 -23.61 26.26 -34.64
CA LEU A 907 -23.03 27.58 -34.33
C LEU A 907 -23.44 28.64 -35.37
N GLU A 908 -23.51 28.27 -36.65
CA GLU A 908 -23.96 29.14 -37.75
C GLU A 908 -25.40 29.66 -37.60
N ARG A 909 -26.23 29.06 -36.74
CA ARG A 909 -27.59 29.56 -36.42
C ARG A 909 -27.61 30.74 -35.46
N PHE A 910 -26.54 30.92 -34.68
CA PHE A 910 -26.43 31.95 -33.64
C PHE A 910 -25.50 33.10 -34.04
N MET A 911 -24.47 32.83 -34.86
CA MET A 911 -23.59 33.88 -35.39
C MET A 911 -24.21 34.60 -36.59
N THR A 912 -24.13 35.93 -36.62
CA THR A 912 -24.46 36.70 -37.84
C THR A 912 -23.26 36.80 -38.77
N PHE A 913 -23.52 37.15 -40.04
CA PHE A 913 -22.47 37.42 -41.02
C PHE A 913 -21.50 38.52 -40.57
N GLN A 914 -21.99 39.54 -39.85
CA GLN A 914 -21.15 40.60 -39.29
C GLN A 914 -20.20 40.06 -38.20
N MET A 915 -20.70 39.22 -37.29
CA MET A 915 -19.89 38.61 -36.23
C MET A 915 -18.75 37.74 -36.78
N ALA A 916 -18.98 37.04 -37.90
CA ALA A 916 -17.97 36.21 -38.57
C ALA A 916 -16.80 37.02 -39.17
N LEU A 917 -17.02 38.30 -39.46
CA LEU A 917 -16.04 39.22 -40.05
C LEU A 917 -15.22 39.97 -38.99
N GLN A 918 -15.66 40.01 -37.73
CA GLN A 918 -14.93 40.69 -36.67
C GLN A 918 -13.57 40.04 -36.38
N ARG A 919 -12.59 40.86 -35.99
CA ARG A 919 -11.18 40.46 -35.76
C ARG A 919 -10.55 41.07 -34.50
N GLU A 920 -11.32 41.81 -33.71
CA GLU A 920 -10.85 42.38 -32.44
C GLU A 920 -10.70 41.30 -31.36
N ASP A 921 -9.85 41.53 -30.37
CA ASP A 921 -9.50 40.54 -29.33
C ASP A 921 -10.71 40.06 -28.49
N CYS A 922 -11.77 40.87 -28.40
CA CYS A 922 -13.02 40.50 -27.75
C CYS A 922 -13.83 39.42 -28.50
N TRP A 923 -13.57 39.24 -29.81
CA TRP A 923 -14.16 38.21 -30.65
C TRP A 923 -13.29 36.95 -30.79
N LEU A 924 -12.07 36.96 -30.25
CA LEU A 924 -11.13 35.85 -30.32
C LEU A 924 -11.72 34.49 -29.85
N PRO A 925 -12.55 34.41 -28.79
CA PRO A 925 -13.17 33.13 -28.38
C PRO A 925 -14.00 32.46 -29.49
N LEU A 926 -14.76 33.26 -30.26
CA LEU A 926 -15.54 32.76 -31.38
C LEU A 926 -14.65 32.30 -32.54
N ILE A 927 -13.55 33.01 -32.79
CA ILE A 927 -12.58 32.67 -33.85
C ILE A 927 -11.87 31.37 -33.50
N SER A 928 -11.33 31.24 -32.28
CA SER A 928 -10.66 30.04 -31.78
C SER A 928 -11.57 28.80 -31.84
N TYR A 929 -12.79 28.92 -31.29
CA TYR A 929 -13.76 27.82 -31.28
C TYR A 929 -14.25 27.43 -32.67
N ARG A 930 -14.43 28.40 -33.59
CA ARG A 930 -14.74 28.10 -34.98
C ARG A 930 -13.59 27.34 -35.66
N ASN A 931 -12.35 27.77 -35.45
CA ASN A 931 -11.18 27.16 -36.07
C ASN A 931 -10.99 25.70 -35.62
N SER A 932 -11.22 25.37 -34.35
CA SER A 932 -11.08 23.98 -33.84
C SER A 932 -12.13 23.01 -34.39
N LEU A 933 -13.29 23.52 -34.83
CA LEU A 933 -14.33 22.78 -35.55
C LEU A 933 -14.05 22.66 -37.06
N GLN A 934 -13.29 23.59 -37.65
CA GLN A 934 -13.00 23.60 -39.10
C GLN A 934 -11.69 22.89 -39.47
N GLY A 935 -10.68 22.92 -38.60
CA GLY A 935 -9.32 22.43 -38.85
C GLY A 935 -9.17 20.90 -38.85
N GLY A 936 -9.74 20.22 -39.84
CA GLY A 936 -9.62 18.77 -40.04
C GLY A 936 -9.82 18.34 -41.50
N GLY A 937 -9.34 19.16 -42.44
CA GLY A 937 -9.26 18.84 -43.86
C GLY A 937 -7.80 18.76 -44.29
N ASP A 938 -7.35 17.55 -44.59
CA ASP A 938 -6.11 17.21 -45.30
C ASP A 938 -4.77 17.67 -44.65
N ASP A 939 -4.31 17.04 -43.54
CA ASP A 939 -2.88 16.65 -43.36
C ASP A 939 -2.58 15.64 -42.21
N ASP A 940 -3.39 14.60 -42.00
CA ASP A 940 -3.11 13.57 -40.96
C ASP A 940 -2.01 12.55 -41.35
N THR A 941 -0.94 13.01 -42.01
CA THR A 941 0.25 12.20 -42.33
C THR A 941 1.59 12.95 -42.22
N MET A 942 1.77 13.85 -41.24
CA MET A 942 3.09 14.18 -40.60
C MET A 942 2.96 15.26 -39.51
N SER A 943 2.79 14.88 -38.24
CA SER A 943 3.01 15.82 -37.10
C SER A 943 3.38 15.13 -35.78
N VAL A 944 4.37 14.22 -35.82
CA VAL A 944 5.28 14.03 -34.68
C VAL A 944 6.59 14.73 -35.04
N ILE A 945 7.21 15.44 -34.09
CA ILE A 945 8.37 16.34 -34.25
C ILE A 945 8.04 17.73 -34.84
N SER A 946 7.72 18.70 -33.97
CA SER A 946 8.19 20.09 -34.10
C SER A 946 7.98 20.91 -32.81
N GLY A 947 8.70 20.57 -31.75
CA GLY A 947 8.92 21.49 -30.63
C GLY A 947 10.40 21.87 -30.57
N ILE A 948 10.78 23.03 -31.13
CA ILE A 948 12.00 23.81 -30.82
C ILE A 948 11.99 25.12 -31.64
N SER A 949 12.46 26.19 -30.99
CA SER A 949 12.87 27.50 -31.53
C SER A 949 11.80 28.57 -31.80
N SER A 950 11.98 29.70 -31.10
CA SER A 950 11.79 31.04 -31.65
C SER A 950 12.98 31.92 -31.23
N ARG A 951 13.86 32.25 -32.19
CA ARG A 951 14.81 33.40 -32.19
C ARG A 951 15.77 33.30 -33.40
N GLY A 952 15.97 34.40 -34.13
CA GLY A 952 17.13 34.55 -35.04
C GLY A 952 16.85 34.83 -36.51
N SER A 953 16.40 36.05 -36.82
CA SER A 953 16.84 36.92 -37.93
C SER A 953 17.31 36.35 -39.30
N SER A 954 16.59 36.79 -40.35
CA SER A 954 17.10 37.33 -41.63
C SER A 954 17.90 36.47 -42.64
N ALA A 955 17.20 36.17 -43.75
CA ALA A 955 17.56 36.56 -45.13
C ALA A 955 18.76 35.93 -45.88
N TRP A 956 18.49 35.11 -46.92
CA TRP A 956 18.80 35.43 -48.33
C TRP A 956 18.27 34.40 -49.35
N SER A 957 18.45 34.66 -50.65
CA SER A 957 17.62 34.16 -51.76
C SER A 957 18.39 33.51 -52.92
N LYS A 958 17.68 32.63 -53.67
CA LYS A 958 17.78 32.21 -55.10
C LYS A 958 17.81 30.67 -55.24
N LYS A 959 16.89 30.02 -55.98
CA LYS A 959 16.75 29.94 -57.47
C LYS A 959 18.00 29.30 -58.12
N SER A 960 17.92 28.30 -59.02
CA SER A 960 16.76 27.79 -59.78
C SER A 960 17.01 26.43 -60.50
N LYS A 961 15.91 25.73 -60.82
CA LYS A 961 15.71 24.71 -61.89
C LYS A 961 15.77 25.40 -63.30
N PRO A 962 15.49 24.80 -64.51
CA PRO A 962 15.01 23.44 -64.87
C PRO A 962 15.56 22.81 -66.20
N THR A 963 14.88 21.74 -66.69
CA THR A 963 14.72 21.25 -68.11
C THR A 963 15.93 20.55 -68.79
N SER A 964 15.82 19.54 -69.69
CA SER A 964 14.73 18.78 -70.38
C SER A 964 15.30 17.39 -70.82
N ALA A 965 14.64 16.21 -70.83
CA ALA A 965 13.57 15.63 -71.68
C ALA A 965 14.01 14.45 -72.61
N SER A 966 13.12 13.44 -72.75
CA SER A 966 12.88 12.56 -73.94
C SER A 966 13.44 11.11 -74.05
N LYS A 967 12.55 10.13 -73.72
CA LYS A 967 12.04 8.97 -74.53
C LYS A 967 12.92 7.82 -75.09
N ARG A 968 12.46 6.59 -74.73
CA ARG A 968 12.28 5.33 -75.55
C ARG A 968 13.56 4.56 -75.98
N ARG A 969 13.59 3.22 -76.14
CA ARG A 969 12.60 2.11 -75.97
C ARG A 969 13.31 0.75 -75.74
N LEU A 970 12.52 -0.25 -75.30
CA LEU A 970 12.69 -1.73 -75.17
C LEU A 970 13.20 -2.44 -76.47
N PRO A 971 13.52 -3.78 -76.51
CA PRO A 971 13.04 -4.94 -75.68
C PRO A 971 14.18 -5.94 -75.26
N GLU A 972 14.03 -7.22 -74.87
CA GLU A 972 12.96 -8.26 -74.96
C GLU A 972 13.24 -9.45 -73.98
N GLU A 973 12.18 -10.20 -73.56
CA GLU A 973 12.16 -11.65 -73.17
C GLU A 973 13.06 -12.20 -72.02
N GLU A 974 12.77 -13.30 -71.28
CA GLU A 974 11.64 -14.27 -71.26
C GLU A 974 11.52 -15.00 -69.89
N ASN A 975 10.32 -15.51 -69.56
CA ASN A 975 10.02 -16.73 -68.74
C ASN A 975 10.54 -16.87 -67.26
N SER A 976 9.80 -17.47 -66.30
CA SER A 976 8.49 -18.14 -66.32
C SER A 976 7.75 -18.15 -64.96
N CYS A 977 6.42 -18.09 -65.04
CA CYS A 977 5.33 -18.77 -64.29
C CYS A 977 5.71 -19.80 -63.18
N ASN A 978 4.92 -20.06 -62.13
CA ASN A 978 3.44 -20.02 -61.95
C ASN A 978 3.05 -19.21 -60.68
N SER A 979 2.05 -18.32 -60.67
CA SER A 979 0.59 -18.54 -60.72
C SER A 979 0.01 -19.20 -59.44
N SER A 980 -1.14 -18.82 -58.88
CA SER A 980 -2.08 -17.70 -59.12
C SER A 980 -3.27 -17.89 -58.18
N ASP A 981 -3.69 -16.78 -57.54
CA ASP A 981 -5.07 -16.25 -57.45
C ASP A 981 -6.29 -17.17 -57.17
N ALA A 982 -7.17 -16.92 -56.18
CA ALA A 982 -7.91 -15.70 -55.76
C ALA A 982 -9.28 -15.54 -56.46
N VAL A 983 -9.98 -14.43 -56.14
CA VAL A 983 -11.22 -13.91 -56.77
C VAL A 983 -12.55 -14.58 -56.33
N TRP A 984 -13.65 -13.87 -56.03
CA TRP A 984 -13.92 -12.56 -55.37
C TRP A 984 -15.44 -12.45 -55.09
N MET A 985 -15.81 -11.64 -54.10
CA MET A 985 -16.99 -10.73 -54.01
C MET A 985 -18.40 -11.06 -54.59
N ASN A 986 -19.39 -10.81 -53.71
CA ASN A 986 -20.68 -10.09 -53.92
C ASN A 986 -21.95 -10.77 -54.49
N ARG A 987 -23.04 -10.66 -53.68
CA ARG A 987 -24.45 -10.24 -54.01
C ARG A 987 -25.28 -11.11 -55.01
N GLU A 988 -26.60 -11.33 -54.87
CA GLU A 988 -27.65 -10.85 -53.94
C GLU A 988 -28.97 -11.67 -54.08
N GLN A 989 -30.02 -11.33 -53.29
CA GLN A 989 -31.48 -11.62 -53.49
C GLN A 989 -31.97 -13.07 -53.23
N SER A 990 -33.17 -13.37 -52.72
CA SER A 990 -34.39 -12.62 -52.29
C SER A 990 -35.20 -13.48 -51.28
N VAL A 991 -35.99 -12.97 -50.30
CA VAL A 991 -37.42 -12.53 -50.32
C VAL A 991 -37.80 -11.93 -48.92
N SER A 992 -39.01 -11.38 -48.74
CA SER A 992 -39.43 -10.23 -47.89
C SER A 992 -40.11 -10.44 -46.50
N THR A 993 -39.74 -9.58 -45.51
CA THR A 993 -40.50 -8.89 -44.38
C THR A 993 -41.57 -9.60 -43.51
N PRO A 994 -41.80 -9.23 -42.21
CA PRO A 994 -41.75 -7.87 -41.63
C PRO A 994 -41.13 -7.67 -40.19
N LEU A 995 -41.29 -6.43 -39.70
CA LEU A 995 -40.94 -5.76 -38.42
C LEU A 995 -40.70 -6.52 -37.08
N MET A 996 -39.55 -6.17 -36.47
CA MET A 996 -39.26 -5.77 -35.07
C MET A 996 -39.52 -6.64 -33.81
N MET A 997 -38.49 -6.59 -32.94
CA MET A 997 -38.44 -6.62 -31.45
C MET A 997 -37.97 -7.87 -30.66
N HIS A 998 -37.07 -7.55 -29.72
CA HIS A 998 -36.60 -8.21 -28.49
C HIS A 998 -35.77 -9.52 -28.48
N SER A 999 -34.64 -9.42 -27.77
CA SER A 999 -33.77 -10.51 -27.29
C SER A 999 -34.42 -11.29 -26.14
N PRO A 1000 -34.15 -12.60 -25.97
CA PRO A 1000 -34.62 -13.38 -24.82
C PRO A 1000 -33.70 -13.28 -23.60
N HIS A 1001 -34.31 -13.35 -22.42
CA HIS A 1001 -33.66 -13.33 -21.10
C HIS A 1001 -33.17 -14.71 -20.62
N LEU A 1002 -32.37 -14.67 -19.56
CA LEU A 1002 -32.10 -15.77 -18.62
C LEU A 1002 -33.38 -16.40 -18.06
N THR A 1003 -33.30 -17.66 -17.61
CA THR A 1003 -34.31 -18.27 -16.73
C THR A 1003 -33.67 -18.98 -15.53
N SER A 1004 -34.30 -18.80 -14.38
CA SER A 1004 -33.99 -19.42 -13.08
C SER A 1004 -35.00 -20.53 -12.76
N THR A 1005 -34.63 -21.52 -11.94
CA THR A 1005 -35.60 -22.30 -11.15
C THR A 1005 -35.05 -22.75 -9.79
N VAL A 1006 -35.84 -22.46 -8.76
CA VAL A 1006 -35.71 -22.75 -7.31
C VAL A 1006 -37.17 -22.82 -6.79
N LEU A 1007 -37.64 -23.67 -5.87
CA LEU A 1007 -37.12 -24.62 -4.87
C LEU A 1007 -38.17 -25.76 -4.71
N ARG A 1008 -37.82 -26.95 -4.17
CA ARG A 1008 -38.56 -27.56 -3.01
C ARG A 1008 -38.05 -28.94 -2.52
N ASP A 1009 -37.73 -28.97 -1.23
CA ASP A 1009 -37.76 -30.13 -0.30
C ASP A 1009 -39.24 -30.42 0.12
N PRO A 1010 -39.64 -31.54 0.82
CA PRO A 1010 -39.15 -31.85 2.18
C PRO A 1010 -39.26 -33.32 2.75
N LYS A 1011 -38.67 -33.50 3.97
CA LYS A 1011 -39.03 -34.43 5.10
C LYS A 1011 -38.27 -35.77 5.34
N LYS A 1012 -37.41 -35.72 6.39
CA LYS A 1012 -37.25 -36.62 7.58
C LYS A 1012 -37.77 -38.09 7.53
N MET A 1013 -36.92 -39.06 7.94
CA MET A 1013 -37.07 -39.88 9.19
C MET A 1013 -35.87 -40.82 9.55
N ARG A 1014 -35.22 -40.52 10.70
CA ARG A 1014 -34.77 -41.36 11.84
C ARG A 1014 -34.17 -42.80 11.73
N GLN A 1015 -33.05 -42.98 12.47
CA GLN A 1015 -32.63 -44.11 13.36
C GLN A 1015 -32.38 -45.52 12.72
N GLU A 1016 -31.51 -46.43 13.21
CA GLU A 1016 -30.71 -46.53 14.46
C GLU A 1016 -29.55 -47.56 14.38
N GLN A 1017 -28.69 -47.61 15.43
CA GLN A 1017 -27.78 -48.71 15.88
C GLN A 1017 -26.62 -49.13 14.94
N SER A 1018 -25.32 -49.06 15.30
CA SER A 1018 -24.55 -49.60 16.45
C SER A 1018 -24.14 -51.08 16.31
N CYS A 1019 -22.82 -51.38 16.14
CA CYS A 1019 -22.00 -52.18 17.08
C CYS A 1019 -20.63 -52.64 16.51
N THR A 1020 -19.57 -52.01 17.01
CA THR A 1020 -18.25 -52.53 17.46
C THR A 1020 -17.66 -53.92 17.09
N THR A 1021 -16.41 -53.87 16.58
CA THR A 1021 -15.18 -54.69 16.88
C THR A 1021 -14.92 -56.16 16.47
N ALA A 1022 -13.73 -56.32 15.85
CA ALA A 1022 -12.60 -57.22 16.20
C ALA A 1022 -12.41 -58.63 15.57
N PHE A 1023 -11.28 -58.75 14.85
CA PHE A 1023 -10.27 -59.84 14.77
C PHE A 1023 -10.64 -61.33 14.99
N ILE A 1024 -10.17 -62.21 14.08
CA ILE A 1024 -9.06 -63.18 14.28
C ILE A 1024 -8.85 -64.07 13.01
N MET A 1025 -7.59 -64.38 12.68
CA MET A 1025 -7.07 -65.34 11.67
C MET A 1025 -6.66 -66.66 12.38
N PRO A 1026 -6.54 -67.88 11.75
CA PRO A 1026 -5.43 -68.17 10.81
C PRO A 1026 -5.50 -69.41 9.86
N THR A 1027 -4.42 -69.59 9.07
CA THR A 1027 -3.82 -70.85 8.51
C THR A 1027 -4.59 -71.68 7.45
N GLU A 1028 -4.13 -71.78 6.18
CA GLU A 1028 -3.03 -72.62 5.60
C GLU A 1028 -3.48 -74.07 5.21
N GLN A 1029 -3.03 -74.75 4.14
CA GLN A 1029 -1.90 -74.56 3.21
C GLN A 1029 -2.01 -75.44 1.92
N HIS A 1030 -1.09 -75.24 0.95
CA HIS A 1030 -0.71 -76.11 -0.21
C HIS A 1030 -1.70 -76.31 -1.39
N GLN A 1031 -1.27 -76.48 -2.66
CA GLN A 1031 -0.15 -75.91 -3.45
C GLN A 1031 -0.25 -76.42 -4.91
N GLN A 1032 -0.19 -75.55 -5.93
CA GLN A 1032 0.33 -75.88 -7.28
C GLN A 1032 0.53 -74.59 -8.11
N GLN A 1033 1.60 -74.57 -8.91
CA GLN A 1033 2.05 -73.50 -9.82
C GLN A 1033 2.63 -74.19 -11.09
N PRO A 1034 2.92 -73.48 -12.22
CA PRO A 1034 3.12 -72.03 -12.35
C PRO A 1034 2.32 -71.33 -13.46
N LEU A 1035 2.20 -70.01 -13.34
CA LEU A 1035 1.75 -69.08 -14.40
C LEU A 1035 2.85 -68.04 -14.65
N HIS A 1036 3.03 -67.67 -15.91
CA HIS A 1036 4.06 -66.72 -16.34
C HIS A 1036 3.47 -65.30 -16.32
N LEU A 1037 3.98 -64.40 -15.47
CA LEU A 1037 3.58 -62.99 -15.44
C LEU A 1037 4.83 -62.11 -15.40
N GLN A 1038 4.82 -61.04 -16.20
CA GLN A 1038 5.96 -60.15 -16.38
C GLN A 1038 5.93 -59.03 -15.32
N GLN A 1039 7.09 -58.77 -14.71
CA GLN A 1039 7.21 -58.09 -13.43
C GLN A 1039 7.74 -56.66 -13.60
N ALA A 1040 7.08 -55.67 -12.99
CA ALA A 1040 7.63 -54.31 -12.89
C ALA A 1040 8.69 -54.27 -11.77
N ALA A 1041 9.89 -53.81 -12.10
CA ALA A 1041 11.03 -53.82 -11.18
C ALA A 1041 11.03 -52.60 -10.25
N ILE A 1042 11.34 -52.82 -8.97
CA ILE A 1042 11.71 -51.78 -8.02
C ILE A 1042 13.24 -51.64 -8.07
N ASP A 1043 13.73 -50.41 -8.28
CA ASP A 1043 15.14 -50.14 -8.55
C ASP A 1043 15.97 -50.12 -7.26
N TYR A 1044 16.94 -51.03 -7.16
CA TYR A 1044 17.76 -51.25 -5.96
C TYR A 1044 18.83 -50.16 -5.74
N ASN A 1045 19.05 -49.26 -6.71
CA ASN A 1045 20.11 -48.26 -6.66
C ASN A 1045 19.86 -47.13 -5.65
N THR A 1046 18.60 -46.68 -5.46
CA THR A 1046 18.30 -45.47 -4.68
C THR A 1046 18.58 -45.61 -3.18
N GLN A 1047 18.41 -46.79 -2.58
CA GLN A 1047 18.74 -47.02 -1.17
C GLN A 1047 20.25 -46.99 -0.90
N VAL A 1048 21.08 -47.45 -1.84
CA VAL A 1048 22.55 -47.44 -1.71
C VAL A 1048 23.08 -46.01 -1.83
N THR A 1049 22.55 -45.22 -2.76
CA THR A 1049 22.91 -43.79 -2.89
C THR A 1049 22.56 -42.99 -1.63
N TRP A 1050 21.42 -43.27 -1.00
CA TRP A 1050 21.00 -42.55 0.21
C TRP A 1050 21.91 -42.87 1.42
N MET A 1051 22.29 -44.13 1.64
CA MET A 1051 23.26 -44.50 2.68
C MET A 1051 24.65 -43.90 2.44
N LEU A 1052 25.11 -43.84 1.18
CA LEU A 1052 26.40 -43.21 0.84
C LEU A 1052 26.40 -41.70 1.09
N ALA A 1053 25.31 -40.99 0.75
CA ALA A 1053 25.15 -39.57 1.07
C ALA A 1053 25.12 -39.33 2.59
N GLN A 1054 24.40 -40.17 3.34
CA GLN A 1054 24.32 -40.05 4.80
C GLN A 1054 25.69 -40.30 5.48
N ARG A 1055 26.50 -41.21 4.93
CA ARG A 1055 27.87 -41.47 5.37
C ARG A 1055 28.81 -40.29 5.07
N GLN A 1056 28.74 -39.70 3.88
CA GLN A 1056 29.50 -38.49 3.54
C GLN A 1056 29.13 -37.30 4.45
N HIS A 1057 27.85 -37.13 4.81
CA HIS A 1057 27.42 -36.10 5.77
C HIS A 1057 27.82 -36.38 7.23
N ALA A 1058 28.15 -37.62 7.59
CA ALA A 1058 28.73 -37.96 8.89
C ALA A 1058 30.25 -37.72 8.91
N GLU A 1059 30.95 -38.11 7.85
CA GLU A 1059 32.40 -37.89 7.68
C GLU A 1059 32.73 -36.38 7.57
N ALA A 1060 31.88 -35.58 6.90
CA ALA A 1060 31.99 -34.12 6.88
C ALA A 1060 31.82 -33.48 8.27
N ARG A 1061 30.88 -33.98 9.10
CA ARG A 1061 30.70 -33.50 10.49
C ARG A 1061 31.90 -33.86 11.38
N GLN A 1062 32.43 -35.07 11.29
CA GLN A 1062 33.67 -35.44 12.00
C GLN A 1062 34.92 -34.71 11.50
N HIS A 1063 34.91 -34.18 10.28
CA HIS A 1063 35.96 -33.29 9.78
C HIS A 1063 35.82 -31.89 10.40
N GLN A 1064 34.61 -31.33 10.41
CA GLN A 1064 34.30 -30.04 11.04
C GLN A 1064 34.63 -30.03 12.55
N GLU A 1065 34.29 -31.08 13.28
CA GLU A 1065 34.63 -31.23 14.70
C GLU A 1065 36.15 -31.31 14.93
N ARG A 1066 36.89 -32.02 14.06
CA ARG A 1066 38.37 -32.06 14.14
C ARG A 1066 39.01 -30.71 13.82
N VAL A 1067 38.46 -29.94 12.89
CA VAL A 1067 38.91 -28.57 12.60
C VAL A 1067 38.64 -27.64 13.79
N ASN A 1068 37.45 -27.71 14.39
CA ASN A 1068 37.09 -26.92 15.57
C ASN A 1068 37.99 -27.27 16.78
N LEU A 1069 38.29 -28.55 17.01
CA LEU A 1069 39.19 -28.99 18.09
C LEU A 1069 40.66 -28.55 17.84
N HIS A 1070 41.06 -28.39 16.57
CA HIS A 1070 42.37 -27.87 16.21
C HIS A 1070 42.46 -26.36 16.46
N TYR A 1071 41.43 -25.59 16.07
CA TYR A 1071 41.32 -24.16 16.39
C TYR A 1071 41.33 -23.89 17.91
N ALA A 1072 40.61 -24.69 18.70
CA ALA A 1072 40.62 -24.57 20.16
C ALA A 1072 42.01 -24.83 20.80
N LYS A 1073 42.83 -25.71 20.20
CA LYS A 1073 44.22 -25.96 20.65
C LYS A 1073 45.19 -24.84 20.24
N ILE A 1074 44.96 -24.18 19.11
CA ILE A 1074 45.74 -23.02 18.67
C ILE A 1074 45.42 -21.80 19.56
N ARG A 1075 44.13 -21.56 19.87
CA ARG A 1075 43.69 -20.45 20.74
C ARG A 1075 44.34 -20.49 22.14
N ASN A 1076 44.43 -21.68 22.74
CA ASN A 1076 45.08 -21.87 24.05
C ASN A 1076 46.61 -21.66 24.03
N HIS A 1077 47.30 -21.99 22.94
CA HIS A 1077 48.74 -21.70 22.82
C HIS A 1077 49.01 -20.19 22.64
N MET A 1078 48.14 -19.50 21.90
CA MET A 1078 48.31 -18.07 21.62
C MET A 1078 48.08 -17.19 22.86
N GLN A 1079 47.13 -17.56 23.73
CA GLN A 1079 46.88 -16.85 25.01
C GLN A 1079 48.02 -16.96 26.03
N GLN A 1080 48.91 -17.96 25.93
CA GLN A 1080 50.09 -18.07 26.80
C GLN A 1080 51.29 -17.21 26.35
N ALA A 1081 51.28 -16.69 25.11
CA ALA A 1081 52.39 -15.92 24.55
C ALA A 1081 52.33 -14.41 24.85
N ILE A 1082 51.16 -13.87 25.21
CA ILE A 1082 50.93 -12.41 25.35
C ILE A 1082 50.96 -11.96 26.83
N ARG A 1083 52.02 -12.36 27.56
CA ARG A 1083 52.35 -11.86 28.90
C ARG A 1083 53.84 -11.58 29.07
N ARG A 1084 54.35 -10.55 28.37
CA ARG A 1084 55.57 -9.75 28.65
C ARG A 1084 55.63 -8.59 27.63
N GLY A 1085 55.65 -7.33 28.09
CA GLY A 1085 55.78 -6.12 27.25
C GLY A 1085 57.25 -5.69 27.06
N PRO A 1086 57.60 -4.38 26.94
CA PRO A 1086 56.77 -3.15 26.93
C PRO A 1086 57.05 -2.19 25.72
N GLY A 1087 56.36 -1.05 25.64
CA GLY A 1087 56.39 -0.10 24.49
C GLY A 1087 57.42 1.05 24.54
N LEU A 1088 57.27 2.05 23.65
CA LEU A 1088 57.51 3.50 23.86
C LEU A 1088 57.36 4.35 22.55
N THR A 1089 57.00 5.65 22.73
CA THR A 1089 57.11 6.86 21.85
C THR A 1089 56.48 6.82 20.44
N GLU A 1090 55.64 7.75 19.94
CA GLU A 1090 55.47 9.24 20.01
C GLU A 1090 55.88 9.95 18.69
N GLU A 1091 55.12 11.01 18.35
CA GLU A 1091 55.32 12.05 17.31
C GLU A 1091 55.21 11.65 15.81
N ASP A 1092 54.13 12.10 15.14
CA ASP A 1092 54.18 13.25 14.21
C ASP A 1092 52.76 13.58 13.65
N GLU A 1093 52.30 14.83 13.83
CA GLU A 1093 51.10 15.39 13.20
C GLU A 1093 51.49 16.38 12.07
N GLU A 1094 50.84 16.33 10.91
CA GLU A 1094 50.68 17.51 10.04
C GLU A 1094 49.34 17.47 9.24
N PRO A 1095 48.80 18.63 8.85
CA PRO A 1095 47.35 18.78 8.61
C PRO A 1095 46.90 18.61 7.16
N ILE A 1096 45.62 18.25 6.98
CA ILE A 1096 44.94 18.25 5.67
C ILE A 1096 44.01 19.47 5.58
N VAL A 1097 44.18 20.23 4.50
CA VAL A 1097 43.45 21.47 4.18
C VAL A 1097 42.00 21.18 3.80
N GLU A 1098 41.07 21.93 4.38
CA GLU A 1098 39.69 22.02 3.90
C GLU A 1098 39.62 22.90 2.64
N ASP A 1099 39.00 22.41 1.57
CA ASP A 1099 38.56 23.27 0.46
C ASP A 1099 37.11 22.90 0.07
N VAL A 1100 36.20 23.79 0.46
CA VAL A 1100 34.77 23.74 0.10
C VAL A 1100 34.57 24.61 -1.14
N MET A 1101 34.19 24.00 -2.27
CA MET A 1101 33.82 24.72 -3.49
C MET A 1101 32.43 24.29 -3.96
N MET A 1102 31.44 25.09 -3.60
CA MET A 1102 30.10 25.07 -4.18
C MET A 1102 30.18 25.49 -5.66
N SER A 1103 29.53 24.76 -6.56
CA SER A 1103 29.18 25.29 -7.88
C SER A 1103 27.79 24.82 -8.28
N SER A 1104 26.95 25.79 -8.61
CA SER A 1104 25.61 25.64 -9.15
C SER A 1104 25.65 25.89 -10.65
N GLU A 1105 25.08 25.00 -11.47
CA GLU A 1105 24.23 25.35 -12.62
C GLU A 1105 23.73 24.13 -13.43
N ALA A 1106 22.70 24.41 -14.26
CA ALA A 1106 22.21 23.61 -15.39
C ALA A 1106 21.53 22.24 -15.11
N VAL A 1107 20.20 22.31 -14.95
CA VAL A 1107 19.26 21.17 -15.10
C VAL A 1107 19.04 20.87 -16.58
N HIS A 1108 19.07 19.60 -16.97
CA HIS A 1108 18.48 19.13 -18.24
C HIS A 1108 17.85 17.75 -18.02
N GLU A 1109 16.52 17.71 -17.95
CA GLU A 1109 15.74 16.47 -17.88
C GLU A 1109 15.31 16.04 -19.29
N GLY A 1110 15.52 14.76 -19.61
CA GLY A 1110 14.95 14.10 -20.77
C GLY A 1110 13.97 13.04 -20.28
N ILE A 1111 12.67 13.24 -20.54
CA ILE A 1111 11.60 12.36 -20.09
C ILE A 1111 11.15 11.48 -21.25
N ASP A 1112 11.17 10.17 -21.03
CA ASP A 1112 10.67 9.17 -21.99
C ASP A 1112 9.14 9.02 -21.82
N PHE A 1113 8.39 9.05 -22.92
CA PHE A 1113 6.93 9.16 -22.92
C PHE A 1113 6.26 7.80 -23.18
N ASP A 1114 5.94 7.04 -22.13
CA ASP A 1114 4.99 5.90 -22.27
C ASP A 1114 4.29 5.40 -20.99
N THR A 1115 3.87 6.31 -20.09
CA THR A 1115 2.73 6.10 -19.15
C THR A 1115 2.30 7.43 -18.55
N MET A 1116 1.12 7.96 -18.91
CA MET A 1116 0.56 9.16 -18.26
C MET A 1116 -0.29 8.80 -17.03
N ASP A 1117 0.37 8.64 -15.88
CA ASP A 1117 -0.22 9.11 -14.63
C ASP A 1117 0.05 10.62 -14.49
N ILE A 1118 -0.89 11.36 -13.89
CA ILE A 1118 -0.78 12.82 -13.80
C ILE A 1118 0.08 13.18 -12.59
N ASP A 1119 1.39 13.33 -12.81
CA ASP A 1119 2.32 13.82 -11.79
C ASP A 1119 2.05 15.30 -11.49
N LEU A 1120 1.52 15.53 -10.28
CA LEU A 1120 1.63 16.79 -9.55
C LEU A 1120 2.73 16.63 -8.49
N PRO A 1121 3.41 17.72 -8.07
CA PRO A 1121 4.52 17.62 -7.12
C PRO A 1121 4.10 16.86 -5.85
N ALA A 1122 4.95 15.93 -5.42
CA ALA A 1122 4.68 15.08 -4.26
C ALA A 1122 4.46 15.91 -2.99
N SER A 1123 3.20 16.08 -2.57
CA SER A 1123 2.88 16.63 -1.26
C SER A 1123 3.30 15.65 -0.16
N LYS A 1124 3.54 16.17 1.04
CA LYS A 1124 3.89 15.35 2.22
C LYS A 1124 2.78 14.36 2.58
N ASN A 1125 1.54 14.68 2.20
CA ASN A 1125 0.28 14.05 2.58
C ASN A 1125 0.02 12.64 1.97
N ARG A 1126 0.98 12.06 1.23
CA ARG A 1126 0.82 10.68 0.73
C ARG A 1126 0.85 9.63 1.85
N ARG A 1127 1.26 10.00 3.08
CA ARG A 1127 1.20 9.16 4.28
C ARG A 1127 -0.21 9.08 4.90
N GLU A 1128 -1.00 10.15 4.87
CA GLU A 1128 -2.37 10.14 5.44
C GLU A 1128 -3.38 9.32 4.63
N ARG A 1129 -3.20 9.20 3.30
CA ARG A 1129 -4.19 8.51 2.43
C ARG A 1129 -4.33 6.99 2.67
N THR A 1130 -3.47 6.37 3.47
CA THR A 1130 -3.58 4.93 3.79
C THR A 1130 -4.58 4.59 4.91
N GLU A 1131 -5.11 5.57 5.63
CA GLU A 1131 -6.11 5.37 6.70
C GLU A 1131 -7.54 5.77 6.27
N LEU A 1132 -7.67 6.47 5.14
CA LEU A 1132 -8.97 6.78 4.52
C LEU A 1132 -9.61 5.50 3.91
N LYS A 1133 -10.92 5.29 4.15
CA LYS A 1133 -11.67 4.15 3.59
C LYS A 1133 -11.51 4.13 2.05
N PRO A 1134 -11.02 3.03 1.44
CA PRO A 1134 -10.54 3.03 0.05
C PRO A 1134 -11.64 3.03 -1.02
N ASP A 1135 -12.89 2.72 -0.65
CA ASP A 1135 -14.05 2.88 -1.52
C ASP A 1135 -15.27 3.29 -0.67
N TYR A 1136 -15.97 4.33 -1.09
CA TYR A 1136 -17.21 4.84 -0.49
C TYR A 1136 -18.47 4.41 -1.28
N PHE A 1137 -18.28 3.70 -2.40
CA PHE A 1137 -19.32 3.31 -3.36
C PHE A 1137 -19.44 1.78 -3.54
N ASP A 1138 -18.76 0.97 -2.72
CA ASP A 1138 -18.95 -0.48 -2.65
C ASP A 1138 -20.23 -0.79 -1.87
N PRO A 1139 -21.19 -1.57 -2.42
CA PRO A 1139 -22.40 -1.99 -1.70
C PRO A 1139 -22.15 -2.73 -0.37
N SER A 1140 -20.94 -3.27 -0.17
CA SER A 1140 -20.50 -3.92 1.07
C SER A 1140 -19.75 -3.00 2.05
N SER A 1141 -19.37 -1.77 1.64
CA SER A 1141 -18.78 -0.74 2.51
C SER A 1141 -19.78 0.33 2.97
N ASN A 1142 -21.07 0.09 2.71
CA ASN A 1142 -22.03 1.15 2.36
C ASN A 1142 -22.62 1.91 3.56
N MET A 1143 -22.44 1.39 4.77
CA MET A 1143 -22.93 1.97 6.03
C MET A 1143 -21.79 1.98 7.06
N ASP A 1144 -21.90 2.84 8.08
CA ASP A 1144 -21.07 2.72 9.27
C ASP A 1144 -21.24 1.33 9.90
N ASP A 1145 -20.23 0.81 10.62
CA ASP A 1145 -20.27 -0.54 11.21
C ASP A 1145 -21.39 -0.70 12.26
N SER A 1146 -22.07 0.40 12.61
CA SER A 1146 -23.35 0.40 13.30
C SER A 1146 -24.48 -0.30 12.55
N VAL A 1147 -24.67 -0.09 11.25
CA VAL A 1147 -25.93 -0.50 10.54
C VAL A 1147 -25.79 -1.84 9.79
N LEU A 1148 -24.60 -2.44 9.75
CA LEU A 1148 -24.34 -3.69 9.00
C LEU A 1148 -24.99 -4.97 9.57
N ASN A 1149 -25.69 -4.89 10.71
CA ASN A 1149 -26.31 -6.06 11.38
C ASN A 1149 -27.73 -6.41 10.88
N VAL A 1150 -28.21 -5.79 9.80
CA VAL A 1150 -29.42 -6.22 9.07
C VAL A 1150 -29.07 -6.47 7.61
N SER A 1151 -29.03 -7.73 7.19
CA SER A 1151 -28.71 -8.11 5.81
C SER A 1151 -29.88 -7.75 4.85
N MET A 1152 -29.87 -6.54 4.29
CA MET A 1152 -30.86 -6.11 3.29
C MET A 1152 -30.30 -5.64 1.94
N PHE A 1153 -29.00 -5.89 1.67
CA PHE A 1153 -28.42 -5.89 0.32
C PHE A 1153 -27.65 -7.18 0.06
#